data_AF-A0AAR2JN86-F1
#
_entry.id   AF-A0AAR2JN86-F1
#
_cell.length_a   1.000
_cell.length_b   1.000
_cell.length_c   1.000
_cell.angle_alpha   90.00
_cell.angle_beta   90.00
_cell.angle_gamma   90.00
#
_symmetry.space_group_name_H-M   'P 1'
#
loop_
_entity.id
_entity.type
_entity.pdbx_description
1 polymer ?
#
loop_
_entity_poly.entity_id
_entity_poly.type
_entity_poly.pdbx_seq_one_letter_code
_entity_poly.pdbx_strand_id
1 'polypeptide(L)'
;MCMHIYTNQAGHYDHLLVSMCSNFCKRFYMCLYVTQGSHDSSHSMDIHYWIGNVSSQDEQGAAAIYVTQLDEYLGGSPVQHREVQGCESQKFKGYFKNGIIYKKGGVASGFKHIETNVYNILRLLHVKGRKNVTATEVEVSWKSFNTGDVFLLDMGKTIVQWNGPQSNRRERLKGCMLAQDIRDRERGGRAQIGVVEGDREEASAELMKMMTSVLGQRSGALRDAVPDDTPDQLQIDNVKLYQVSDASGQLMVQEVASNPLTQDLLHSDDCYIVDVGGVSLSVWKGKKATLQERRSAMERAVGFIKAKNYPPTTHVEVMSEGGESALFKQLFKSWTEPGLTQGLGTTYTRGKIAKVDHVKFDVMELHAEPKLAAHERMVDDASGEVEIWRIENLELQEVPRNTYGQFYGGDCYLVLYTYNRANKPEYILYMWLGRHATQDEITACAYQAVNLDNRYNGAPVQVRVTMGKEPRHFLAIFKGRLIVHEGGTGKPGIVNPDTGAKLFQVRGTNEINTKTTEVPARASSLNSNDVFLLKTDQVTYMWYGKGCSGDEREMGKVVGDVLSKQDKQIVMEGQEPPQFWVALGGKAPYAQDKRLEKEVPLHSPRLFECSNQTGQFRMTEVAQFTQDDLDEDDVMLLDTWEELFLWIGNSANQDETQEAYTSTVQYLKTHPAGRDPETSIISVKQGYEPPTFTGWFNAWDSHKWSGGLSYEEMKSKLGDSASATQITMVCGPFIYLVQ
;
A
#
# COMPACT_ATOMS: atom_id res chain seq x y z
N MET A 1 -29.80 21.67 17.13
CA MET A 1 -28.43 21.12 17.11
C MET A 1 -27.69 21.89 16.02
N CYS A 2 -26.79 22.82 16.38
CA CYS A 2 -26.16 23.72 15.41
C CYS A 2 -25.01 23.01 14.67
N MET A 3 -25.14 22.92 13.35
CA MET A 3 -24.05 22.55 12.44
C MET A 3 -23.17 23.80 12.29
N HIS A 4 -21.98 23.81 12.91
CA HIS A 4 -21.01 24.89 12.72
C HIS A 4 -19.92 24.45 11.75
N ILE A 5 -19.91 25.07 10.58
CA ILE A 5 -18.85 24.99 9.58
C ILE A 5 -17.76 25.96 10.04
N TYR A 6 -16.57 25.46 10.40
CA TYR A 6 -15.40 26.30 10.63
C TYR A 6 -14.51 26.29 9.39
N THR A 7 -14.39 27.43 8.73
CA THR A 7 -13.33 27.72 7.77
C THR A 7 -12.19 28.41 8.51
N ASN A 8 -11.02 27.80 8.61
CA ASN A 8 -9.86 28.43 9.23
C ASN A 8 -9.26 29.46 8.26
N GLN A 9 -9.22 30.74 8.64
CA GLN A 9 -8.61 31.82 7.85
C GLN A 9 -7.07 31.76 7.95
N ALA A 10 -6.44 30.83 7.23
CA ALA A 10 -4.99 30.85 7.03
C ALA A 10 -4.57 30.02 5.80
N GLY A 11 -4.90 30.50 4.60
CA GLY A 11 -4.07 30.36 3.37
C GLY A 11 -3.67 28.98 2.81
N HIS A 12 -3.91 27.86 3.48
CA HIS A 12 -3.64 26.51 2.99
C HIS A 12 -4.92 25.69 3.08
N TYR A 13 -5.43 25.25 1.92
CA TYR A 13 -6.54 24.32 1.86
C TYR A 13 -6.05 22.98 2.37
N ASP A 14 -6.58 22.51 3.49
CA ASP A 14 -6.77 21.09 3.79
C ASP A 14 -7.64 20.96 5.05
N HIS A 15 -8.63 20.06 4.97
CA HIS A 15 -9.52 19.59 6.04
C HIS A 15 -10.72 20.47 6.41
N LEU A 16 -11.92 19.99 6.09
CA LEU A 16 -13.17 20.43 6.70
C LEU A 16 -13.55 19.44 7.81
N LEU A 17 -12.88 19.56 8.95
CA LEU A 17 -13.16 18.73 10.14
C LEU A 17 -14.34 19.37 10.90
N VAL A 18 -15.50 18.71 10.92
CA VAL A 18 -16.51 18.98 11.96
C VAL A 18 -15.96 18.37 13.25
N SER A 19 -15.08 19.11 13.93
CA SER A 19 -14.43 18.68 15.16
C SER A 19 -15.44 18.60 16.32
N MET A 20 -15.63 17.40 16.85
CA MET A 20 -15.86 17.20 18.28
C MET A 20 -14.76 16.27 18.80
N CYS A 21 -13.68 16.84 19.35
CA CYS A 21 -12.52 16.11 19.92
C CYS A 21 -12.83 15.32 21.21
N SER A 22 -13.92 14.58 21.30
CA SER A 22 -14.15 13.66 22.41
C SER A 22 -15.15 12.57 22.04
N ASN A 23 -14.66 11.38 21.65
CA ASN A 23 -15.49 10.22 21.32
C ASN A 23 -16.06 9.56 22.57
N PHE A 24 -17.22 10.03 23.02
CA PHE A 24 -17.99 9.40 24.09
C PHE A 24 -18.74 8.14 23.62
N CYS A 25 -18.71 7.05 24.41
CA CYS A 25 -19.35 5.76 24.12
C CYS A 25 -20.89 5.79 24.00
N LYS A 26 -21.57 6.84 24.49
CA LYS A 26 -23.03 7.06 24.30
C LYS A 26 -23.35 8.12 23.23
N ARG A 27 -22.46 8.40 22.28
CA ARG A 27 -22.72 9.35 21.17
C ARG A 27 -22.61 8.66 19.82
N PHE A 28 -23.17 9.31 18.81
CA PHE A 28 -22.80 9.09 17.41
C PHE A 28 -22.01 10.31 16.91
N TYR A 29 -21.11 10.10 15.95
CA TYR A 29 -20.36 11.16 15.28
C TYR A 29 -20.51 11.02 13.78
N MET A 30 -20.42 12.15 13.08
CA MET A 30 -20.32 12.16 11.62
C MET A 30 -19.00 12.83 11.25
N CYS A 31 -18.18 12.14 10.48
CA CYS A 31 -16.92 12.62 9.94
C CYS A 31 -17.06 12.68 8.42
N LEU A 32 -16.88 13.87 7.84
CA LEU A 32 -16.76 14.03 6.40
C LEU A 32 -15.28 14.17 6.06
N TYR A 33 -14.79 13.30 5.20
CA TYR A 33 -13.44 13.38 4.65
C TYR A 33 -13.51 13.69 3.15
N VAL A 34 -12.74 14.68 2.71
CA VAL A 34 -12.69 15.12 1.31
C VAL A 34 -11.25 14.99 0.84
N THR A 35 -11.03 14.18 -0.19
CA THR A 35 -9.73 14.02 -0.85
C THR A 35 -9.75 14.73 -2.20
N GLN A 36 -8.73 15.54 -2.45
CA GLN A 36 -8.52 16.17 -3.74
C GLN A 36 -7.79 15.21 -4.67
N GLY A 37 -8.40 14.86 -5.80
CA GLY A 37 -7.74 14.08 -6.84
C GLY A 37 -6.56 14.87 -7.42
N SER A 38 -5.41 14.21 -7.58
CA SER A 38 -4.28 14.78 -8.31
C SER A 38 -4.63 14.78 -9.80
N HIS A 39 -4.83 15.98 -10.36
CA HIS A 39 -4.97 16.31 -11.79
C HIS A 39 -6.32 16.19 -12.51
N ASP A 40 -7.40 15.68 -11.88
CA ASP A 40 -8.75 15.84 -12.40
C ASP A 40 -9.63 16.52 -11.35
N SER A 41 -10.52 17.42 -11.76
CA SER A 41 -11.42 18.16 -10.87
C SER A 41 -12.45 17.29 -10.11
N SER A 42 -12.27 15.97 -10.07
CA SER A 42 -13.09 15.07 -9.27
C SER A 42 -12.53 14.96 -7.85
N HIS A 43 -13.28 15.51 -6.89
CA HIS A 43 -13.07 15.25 -5.47
C HIS A 43 -13.68 13.90 -5.12
N SER A 44 -12.91 12.98 -4.54
CA SER A 44 -13.48 11.82 -3.86
C SER A 44 -13.84 12.22 -2.43
N MET A 45 -15.03 11.82 -1.99
CA MET A 45 -15.57 12.19 -0.68
C MET A 45 -16.02 10.93 0.05
N ASP A 46 -15.65 10.83 1.31
CA ASP A 46 -16.06 9.74 2.21
C ASP A 46 -16.85 10.34 3.39
N ILE A 47 -18.06 9.83 3.64
CA ILE A 47 -18.88 10.19 4.79
C ILE A 47 -18.89 9.01 5.75
N HIS A 48 -18.27 9.17 6.92
CA HIS A 48 -18.31 8.17 7.98
C HIS A 48 -19.30 8.60 9.05
N TYR A 49 -20.12 7.68 9.54
CA TYR A 49 -20.81 7.86 10.81
C TYR A 49 -20.43 6.76 11.78
N TRP A 50 -20.05 7.17 12.99
CA TRP A 50 -19.54 6.30 14.04
C TRP A 50 -20.60 6.08 15.11
N ILE A 51 -20.79 4.83 15.51
CA ILE A 51 -21.78 4.39 16.50
C ILE A 51 -21.07 3.86 17.74
N GLY A 52 -21.30 4.51 18.88
CA GLY A 52 -20.83 4.04 20.18
C GLY A 52 -21.61 2.81 20.68
N ASN A 53 -20.95 1.93 21.43
CA ASN A 53 -21.55 0.69 21.96
C ASN A 53 -22.74 0.91 22.91
N VAL A 54 -22.91 2.14 23.42
CA VAL A 54 -23.99 2.51 24.34
C VAL A 54 -24.91 3.57 23.71
N SER A 55 -24.83 3.77 22.40
CA SER A 55 -25.72 4.69 21.68
C SER A 55 -27.13 4.11 21.53
N SER A 56 -28.14 4.96 21.75
CA SER A 56 -29.55 4.60 21.62
C SER A 56 -29.98 4.36 20.17
N GLN A 57 -31.09 3.64 19.97
CA GLN A 57 -31.63 3.38 18.63
C GLN A 57 -32.01 4.67 17.89
N ASP A 58 -32.56 5.66 18.61
CA ASP A 58 -32.95 6.95 18.03
C ASP A 58 -31.74 7.75 17.55
N GLU A 59 -30.65 7.73 18.31
CA GLU A 59 -29.37 8.35 17.92
C GLU A 59 -28.76 7.69 16.69
N GLN A 60 -28.77 6.36 16.63
CA GLN A 60 -28.30 5.61 15.46
C GLN A 60 -29.15 5.90 14.22
N GLY A 61 -30.47 5.98 14.39
CA GLY A 61 -31.40 6.36 13.32
C GLY A 61 -31.18 7.78 12.83
N ALA A 62 -30.98 8.73 13.75
CA ALA A 62 -30.68 10.12 13.41
C ALA A 62 -29.37 10.25 12.63
N ALA A 63 -28.32 9.54 13.03
CA ALA A 63 -27.04 9.51 12.33
C ALA A 63 -27.20 9.07 10.87
N ALA A 64 -27.91 7.97 10.63
CA ALA A 64 -28.15 7.45 9.29
C ALA A 64 -28.95 8.45 8.43
N ILE A 65 -29.97 9.12 9.00
CA ILE A 65 -30.74 10.15 8.30
C ILE A 65 -29.84 11.31 7.87
N TYR A 66 -28.95 11.80 8.75
CA TYR A 66 -28.05 12.89 8.41
C TYR A 66 -27.05 12.53 7.32
N VAL A 67 -26.52 11.31 7.33
CA VAL A 67 -25.62 10.82 6.27
C VAL A 67 -26.32 10.81 4.92
N THR A 68 -27.55 10.30 4.84
CA THR A 68 -28.33 10.31 3.60
C THR A 68 -28.62 11.73 3.11
N GLN A 69 -28.97 12.65 4.01
CA GLN A 69 -29.19 14.06 3.67
C GLN A 69 -27.92 14.76 3.19
N LEU A 70 -26.77 14.46 3.80
CA LEU A 70 -25.48 15.01 3.42
C LEU A 70 -25.01 14.46 2.06
N ASP A 71 -25.18 13.16 1.81
CA ASP A 71 -24.92 12.53 0.51
C ASP A 71 -25.74 13.20 -0.59
N GLU A 72 -27.04 13.42 -0.37
CA GLU A 72 -27.90 14.14 -1.33
C GLU A 72 -27.46 15.57 -1.58
N TYR A 73 -27.11 16.30 -0.51
CA TYR A 73 -26.61 17.66 -0.62
C TYR A 73 -25.31 17.74 -1.45
N LEU A 74 -24.47 16.73 -1.34
CA LEU A 74 -23.21 16.59 -2.09
C LEU A 74 -23.41 15.94 -3.48
N GLY A 75 -24.65 15.80 -3.95
CA GLY A 75 -24.96 15.29 -5.29
C GLY A 75 -24.91 13.76 -5.43
N GLY A 76 -24.85 13.02 -4.32
CA GLY A 76 -24.81 11.56 -4.29
C GLY A 76 -23.47 10.96 -4.72
N SER A 77 -22.41 11.77 -4.80
CA SER A 77 -21.06 11.34 -5.15
C SER A 77 -20.24 10.73 -3.99
N PRO A 78 -20.46 11.09 -2.70
CA PRO A 78 -19.70 10.48 -1.61
C PRO A 78 -19.95 8.98 -1.40
N VAL A 79 -18.92 8.29 -0.91
CA VAL A 79 -19.03 6.93 -0.36
C VAL A 79 -19.39 7.03 1.12
N GLN A 80 -20.41 6.30 1.55
CA GLN A 80 -20.88 6.31 2.94
C GLN A 80 -20.35 5.09 3.69
N HIS A 81 -19.93 5.28 4.94
CA HIS A 81 -19.35 4.25 5.79
C HIS A 81 -20.04 4.21 7.15
N ARG A 82 -20.46 3.02 7.57
CA ARG A 82 -20.96 2.75 8.92
C ARG A 82 -19.84 2.19 9.79
N GLU A 83 -19.42 2.99 10.76
CA GLU A 83 -18.36 2.64 11.71
C GLU A 83 -18.95 2.29 13.07
N VAL A 84 -18.55 1.17 13.65
CA VAL A 84 -19.02 0.74 14.99
C VAL A 84 -17.83 0.68 15.94
N GLN A 85 -18.04 1.17 17.17
CA GLN A 85 -17.01 1.22 18.20
C GLN A 85 -16.26 -0.11 18.36
N GLY A 86 -14.93 -0.07 18.15
CA GLY A 86 -14.04 -1.23 18.26
C GLY A 86 -13.98 -2.12 17.01
N CYS A 87 -14.83 -1.87 16.01
CA CYS A 87 -14.87 -2.58 14.73
C CYS A 87 -14.79 -1.60 13.55
N GLU A 88 -14.12 -0.45 13.73
CA GLU A 88 -14.00 0.56 12.67
C GLU A 88 -13.12 0.07 11.51
N SER A 89 -13.45 0.55 10.31
CA SER A 89 -12.72 0.31 9.07
C SER A 89 -11.27 0.82 9.17
N GLN A 90 -10.36 0.18 8.41
CA GLN A 90 -8.96 0.64 8.35
C GLN A 90 -8.87 2.06 7.77
N LYS A 91 -9.77 2.41 6.84
CA LYS A 91 -9.87 3.78 6.30
C LYS A 91 -10.17 4.79 7.41
N PHE A 92 -11.17 4.52 8.26
CA PHE A 92 -11.53 5.41 9.37
C PHE A 92 -10.43 5.51 10.43
N LYS A 93 -9.81 4.38 10.80
CA LYS A 93 -8.68 4.35 11.73
C LYS A 93 -7.48 5.16 11.21
N GLY A 94 -7.24 5.13 9.89
CA GLY A 94 -6.18 5.90 9.23
C GLY A 94 -6.26 7.41 9.43
N TYR A 95 -7.46 7.97 9.67
CA TYR A 95 -7.63 9.40 9.97
C TYR A 95 -7.09 9.80 11.36
N PHE A 96 -6.97 8.84 12.29
CA PHE A 96 -6.58 9.07 13.68
C PHE A 96 -5.24 8.39 13.99
N LYS A 97 -4.15 8.84 13.38
CA LYS A 97 -2.79 8.27 13.56
C LYS A 97 -2.34 8.20 15.03
N ASN A 98 -2.87 9.05 15.91
CA ASN A 98 -2.61 9.02 17.36
C ASN A 98 -3.48 8.01 18.14
N GLY A 99 -4.26 7.19 17.45
CA GLY A 99 -5.20 6.24 18.05
C GLY A 99 -6.54 6.88 18.41
N ILE A 100 -7.53 6.03 18.68
CA ILE A 100 -8.88 6.45 19.06
C ILE A 100 -9.04 6.28 20.58
N ILE A 101 -9.58 7.30 21.25
CA ILE A 101 -9.87 7.28 22.68
C ILE A 101 -11.39 7.15 22.89
N TYR A 102 -11.84 6.06 23.51
CA TYR A 102 -13.25 5.87 23.88
C TYR A 102 -13.51 6.37 25.31
N LYS A 103 -14.27 7.45 25.45
CA LYS A 103 -14.59 8.10 26.73
C LYS A 103 -15.93 7.60 27.27
N LYS A 104 -16.02 7.32 28.58
CA LYS A 104 -17.28 6.90 29.22
C LYS A 104 -18.21 8.12 29.40
N GLY A 105 -19.47 8.04 28.96
CA GLY A 105 -20.47 9.11 29.12
C GLY A 105 -21.27 9.44 27.84
N GLY A 106 -22.16 10.45 27.92
CA GLY A 106 -22.95 11.06 26.83
C GLY A 106 -24.16 11.86 27.33
N VAL A 107 -24.97 12.44 26.43
CA VAL A 107 -25.91 13.53 26.76
C VAL A 107 -27.13 13.06 27.57
N ALA A 108 -27.29 13.61 28.78
CA ALA A 108 -28.61 13.90 29.37
C ALA A 108 -28.88 15.42 29.45
N SER A 109 -27.91 16.28 29.13
CA SER A 109 -28.12 17.72 28.94
C SER A 109 -27.13 18.27 27.91
N GLY A 110 -27.63 18.99 26.91
CA GLY A 110 -26.81 19.67 25.91
C GLY A 110 -25.95 20.75 26.57
N PHE A 111 -24.82 21.05 25.92
CA PHE A 111 -23.87 22.12 26.25
C PHE A 111 -22.91 21.88 27.41
N LYS A 112 -21.90 21.02 27.18
CA LYS A 112 -20.55 21.29 27.70
C LYS A 112 -19.51 20.84 26.67
N HIS A 113 -18.74 21.79 26.14
CA HIS A 113 -17.44 21.51 25.52
C HIS A 113 -16.40 22.48 26.08
N ILE A 114 -15.21 21.92 26.33
CA ILE A 114 -13.98 22.52 26.88
C ILE A 114 -14.12 23.00 28.33
N GLU A 115 -14.08 22.07 29.27
CA GLU A 115 -13.51 22.38 30.58
C GLU A 115 -11.98 22.18 30.50
N THR A 116 -11.26 23.14 29.93
CA THR A 116 -9.82 23.26 30.16
C THR A 116 -9.63 23.68 31.61
N ASN A 117 -8.80 22.95 32.37
CA ASN A 117 -8.55 23.09 33.83
C ASN A 117 -9.39 22.24 34.79
N VAL A 118 -9.93 21.09 34.38
CA VAL A 118 -10.49 20.13 35.36
C VAL A 118 -9.35 19.34 36.00
N TYR A 119 -9.01 19.68 37.24
CA TYR A 119 -8.05 18.92 38.05
C TYR A 119 -8.70 17.79 38.85
N ASN A 120 -10.04 17.77 38.94
CA ASN A 120 -10.80 16.72 39.62
C ASN A 120 -11.22 15.63 38.63
N ILE A 121 -10.25 15.02 37.96
CA ILE A 121 -10.46 13.89 37.06
C ILE A 121 -9.89 12.64 37.73
N LEU A 122 -10.70 11.59 37.76
CA LEU A 122 -10.25 10.25 38.11
C LEU A 122 -10.81 9.27 37.09
N ARG A 123 -9.94 8.71 36.25
CA ARG A 123 -10.30 7.70 35.24
C ARG A 123 -9.15 6.74 34.98
N LEU A 124 -9.46 5.56 34.47
CA LEU A 124 -8.49 4.56 34.04
C LEU A 124 -8.68 4.32 32.55
N LEU A 125 -7.62 4.48 31.78
CA LEU A 125 -7.61 4.16 30.35
C LEU A 125 -6.85 2.85 30.14
N HIS A 126 -7.50 1.90 29.50
CA HIS A 126 -6.91 0.64 29.04
C HIS A 126 -6.40 0.85 27.61
N VAL A 127 -5.08 0.85 27.47
CA VAL A 127 -4.35 0.99 26.21
C VAL A 127 -4.04 -0.41 25.71
N LYS A 128 -4.70 -0.80 24.63
CA LYS A 128 -4.64 -2.15 24.08
C LYS A 128 -4.52 -2.11 22.56
N GLY A 129 -3.77 -3.05 22.04
CA GLY A 129 -3.75 -3.40 20.64
C GLY A 129 -2.33 -3.43 20.11
N ARG A 130 -2.09 -4.37 19.21
CA ARG A 130 -0.77 -4.54 18.59
C ARG A 130 -0.48 -3.52 17.50
N LYS A 131 -1.42 -3.38 16.56
CA LYS A 131 -1.27 -2.56 15.33
C LYS A 131 -1.98 -1.22 15.43
N ASN A 132 -3.28 -1.27 15.75
CA ASN A 132 -4.10 -0.08 16.02
C ASN A 132 -4.33 0.05 17.52
N VAL A 133 -3.39 0.68 18.22
CA VAL A 133 -3.51 0.90 19.67
C VAL A 133 -4.70 1.82 19.95
N THR A 134 -5.66 1.31 20.72
CA THR A 134 -6.82 2.07 21.19
C THR A 134 -6.72 2.30 22.69
N ALA A 135 -7.33 3.38 23.17
CA ALA A 135 -7.41 3.67 24.60
C ALA A 135 -8.88 3.74 25.03
N THR A 136 -9.29 2.81 25.88
CA THR A 136 -10.68 2.70 26.34
C THR A 136 -10.78 3.07 27.80
N GLU A 137 -11.73 3.94 28.16
CA GLU A 137 -12.01 4.22 29.57
C GLU A 137 -12.69 3.01 30.24
N VAL A 138 -12.04 2.48 31.28
CA VAL A 138 -12.47 1.29 32.04
C VAL A 138 -12.75 1.64 33.51
N GLU A 139 -13.29 0.68 34.26
CA GLU A 139 -13.52 0.84 35.69
C GLU A 139 -12.19 1.13 36.44
N VAL A 140 -12.19 2.12 37.34
CA VAL A 140 -11.02 2.46 38.17
C VAL A 140 -10.88 1.42 39.28
N SER A 141 -10.37 0.24 38.92
CA SER A 141 -10.29 -0.92 39.79
C SER A 141 -9.18 -1.86 39.34
N TRP A 142 -8.52 -2.54 40.28
CA TRP A 142 -7.56 -3.61 39.99
C TRP A 142 -8.16 -4.73 39.14
N LYS A 143 -9.49 -4.90 39.16
CA LYS A 143 -10.18 -5.88 38.31
C LYS A 143 -10.02 -5.58 36.81
N SER A 144 -9.78 -4.34 36.41
CA SER A 144 -9.60 -3.97 35.00
C SER A 144 -8.20 -4.24 34.46
N PHE A 145 -7.20 -4.38 35.33
CA PHE A 145 -5.81 -4.62 34.94
C PHE A 145 -5.59 -6.07 34.49
N ASN A 146 -4.65 -6.25 33.57
CA ASN A 146 -4.15 -7.55 33.12
C ASN A 146 -2.64 -7.50 32.92
N THR A 147 -2.01 -8.65 32.71
CA THR A 147 -0.55 -8.76 32.60
C THR A 147 0.02 -8.35 31.24
N GLY A 148 -0.80 -8.24 30.20
CA GLY A 148 -0.33 -8.08 28.81
C GLY A 148 -0.63 -6.74 28.15
N ASP A 149 -1.34 -5.82 28.81
CA ASP A 149 -1.70 -4.53 28.22
C ASP A 149 -1.15 -3.34 29.04
N VAL A 150 -1.30 -2.11 28.53
CA VAL A 150 -0.85 -0.87 29.20
C VAL A 150 -2.05 -0.12 29.77
N PHE A 151 -1.89 0.53 30.92
CA PHE A 151 -2.96 1.27 31.60
C PHE A 151 -2.52 2.67 31.99
N LEU A 152 -3.33 3.69 31.72
CA LEU A 152 -3.11 5.07 32.18
C LEU A 152 -4.12 5.42 33.28
N LEU A 153 -3.65 5.52 34.53
CA LEU A 153 -4.43 6.04 35.64
C LEU A 153 -4.27 7.57 35.69
N ASP A 154 -5.33 8.28 35.30
CA ASP A 154 -5.36 9.73 35.23
C ASP A 154 -6.06 10.30 36.46
N MET A 155 -5.26 10.95 37.32
CA MET A 155 -5.68 11.56 38.59
C MET A 155 -5.68 13.11 38.51
N GLY A 156 -5.80 13.68 37.31
CA GLY A 156 -5.86 15.13 37.12
C GLY A 156 -4.48 15.81 37.11
N LYS A 157 -3.81 15.88 38.27
CA LYS A 157 -2.47 16.48 38.39
C LYS A 157 -1.34 15.52 38.03
N THR A 158 -1.60 14.23 38.15
CA THR A 158 -0.64 13.16 37.90
C THR A 158 -1.29 12.10 37.02
N ILE A 159 -0.56 11.62 36.02
CA ILE A 159 -0.94 10.52 35.14
C ILE A 159 0.08 9.41 35.39
N VAL A 160 -0.39 8.23 35.79
CA VAL A 160 0.48 7.07 36.00
C VAL A 160 0.23 6.07 34.89
N GLN A 161 1.26 5.83 34.07
CA GLN A 161 1.29 4.71 33.14
C GLN A 161 1.79 3.46 33.87
N TRP A 162 1.00 2.41 33.87
CA TRP A 162 1.38 1.09 34.37
C TRP A 162 1.46 0.13 33.18
N ASN A 163 2.62 -0.50 33.01
CA ASN A 163 2.85 -1.45 31.92
C ASN A 163 2.71 -2.89 32.43
N GLY A 164 1.85 -3.68 31.80
CA GLY A 164 1.79 -5.11 32.04
C GLY A 164 3.15 -5.78 31.79
N PRO A 165 3.57 -6.76 32.61
CA PRO A 165 4.84 -7.50 32.40
C PRO A 165 5.00 -8.07 30.99
N GLN A 166 3.90 -8.48 30.36
CA GLN A 166 3.84 -9.07 29.01
C GLN A 166 3.43 -8.06 27.92
N SER A 167 3.27 -6.77 28.25
CA SER A 167 2.87 -5.74 27.28
C SER A 167 3.93 -5.50 26.21
N ASN A 168 3.48 -5.23 24.98
CA ASN A 168 4.37 -5.08 23.84
C ASN A 168 4.98 -3.67 23.77
N ARG A 169 6.10 -3.51 23.04
CA ARG A 169 6.84 -2.24 22.94
C ARG A 169 5.99 -1.10 22.38
N ARG A 170 5.11 -1.39 21.41
CA ARG A 170 4.29 -0.39 20.72
C ARG A 170 3.19 0.16 21.63
N GLU A 171 2.54 -0.69 22.41
CA GLU A 171 1.57 -0.29 23.44
C GLU A 171 2.20 0.62 24.49
N ARG A 172 3.41 0.29 24.97
CA ARG A 172 4.13 1.10 25.95
C ARG A 172 4.46 2.48 25.39
N LEU A 173 4.95 2.54 24.15
CA LEU A 173 5.28 3.78 23.45
C LEU A 173 4.03 4.64 23.20
N LYS A 174 2.93 4.02 22.75
CA LYS A 174 1.67 4.72 22.52
C LYS A 174 1.05 5.20 23.83
N GLY A 175 1.12 4.40 24.90
CA GLY A 175 0.74 4.81 26.25
C GLY A 175 1.46 6.09 26.66
N CYS A 176 2.77 6.17 26.42
CA CYS A 176 3.57 7.36 26.71
C CYS A 176 3.12 8.57 25.89
N MET A 177 2.95 8.39 24.57
CA MET A 177 2.49 9.46 23.67
C MET A 177 1.09 9.96 24.07
N LEU A 178 0.20 9.05 24.45
CA LEU A 178 -1.15 9.38 24.91
C LEU A 178 -1.12 10.14 26.24
N ALA A 179 -0.28 9.72 27.19
CA ALA A 179 -0.11 10.43 28.46
C ALA A 179 0.43 11.86 28.24
N GLN A 180 1.39 12.04 27.32
CA GLN A 180 1.88 13.35 26.90
C GLN A 180 0.80 14.20 26.25
N ASP A 181 -0.01 13.63 25.35
CA ASP A 181 -1.12 14.34 24.71
C ASP A 181 -2.17 14.80 25.73
N ILE A 182 -2.53 13.94 26.70
CA ILE A 182 -3.43 14.32 27.80
C ILE A 182 -2.81 15.45 28.62
N ARG A 183 -1.53 15.35 28.98
CA ARG A 183 -0.81 16.42 29.71
C ARG A 183 -0.85 17.74 28.94
N ASP A 184 -0.51 17.72 27.66
CA ASP A 184 -0.29 18.91 26.87
C ASP A 184 -1.61 19.55 26.42
N ARG A 185 -2.53 18.75 25.85
CA ARG A 185 -3.81 19.22 25.33
C ARG A 185 -4.90 19.36 26.38
N GLU A 186 -5.05 18.40 27.30
CA GLU A 186 -6.13 18.45 28.30
C GLU A 186 -5.74 19.23 29.56
N ARG A 187 -4.44 19.29 29.92
CA ARG A 187 -3.95 19.93 31.16
C ARG A 187 -3.08 21.17 30.93
N GLY A 188 -2.79 21.52 29.68
CA GLY A 188 -1.96 22.67 29.32
C GLY A 188 -0.52 22.51 29.81
N GLY A 189 0.04 21.30 29.70
CA GLY A 189 1.44 20.97 30.04
C GLY A 189 1.73 20.77 31.53
N ARG A 190 0.76 20.94 32.42
CA ARG A 190 0.98 21.04 33.88
C ARG A 190 0.82 19.72 34.67
N ALA A 191 0.44 18.63 34.01
CA ALA A 191 0.34 17.33 34.65
C ALA A 191 1.68 16.59 34.66
N GLN A 192 1.95 15.84 35.72
CA GLN A 192 3.14 15.00 35.83
C GLN A 192 2.83 13.60 35.31
N ILE A 193 3.77 12.99 34.61
CA ILE A 193 3.63 11.63 34.07
C ILE A 193 4.64 10.74 34.80
N GLY A 194 4.15 9.65 35.40
CA GLY A 194 4.99 8.63 36.01
C GLY A 194 4.77 7.28 35.32
N VAL A 195 5.81 6.47 35.24
CA VAL A 195 5.75 5.15 34.59
C VAL A 195 6.13 4.07 35.59
N VAL A 196 5.30 3.03 35.70
CA VAL A 196 5.50 1.85 36.54
C VAL A 196 5.59 0.63 35.65
N GLU A 197 6.67 -0.15 35.79
CA GLU A 197 6.79 -1.44 35.13
C GLU A 197 6.20 -2.52 36.05
N GLY A 198 5.21 -3.28 35.56
CA GLY A 198 4.52 -4.30 36.35
C GLY A 198 5.41 -5.49 36.76
N ASP A 199 6.54 -5.69 36.09
CA ASP A 199 7.56 -6.70 36.44
C ASP A 199 8.54 -6.21 37.51
N ARG A 200 8.56 -4.90 37.79
CA ARG A 200 9.49 -4.22 38.71
C ARG A 200 8.78 -3.10 39.48
N GLU A 201 7.62 -3.42 40.06
CA GLU A 201 6.79 -2.44 40.79
C GLU A 201 7.55 -1.82 41.98
N GLU A 202 8.45 -2.56 42.63
CA GLU A 202 9.25 -2.05 43.74
C GLU A 202 10.17 -0.88 43.36
N ALA A 203 10.58 -0.78 42.09
CA ALA A 203 11.41 0.31 41.61
C ALA A 203 10.65 1.66 41.56
N SER A 204 9.32 1.64 41.72
CA SER A 204 8.43 2.80 41.67
C SER A 204 7.48 2.84 42.88
N ALA A 205 8.02 2.59 44.07
CA ALA A 205 7.26 2.46 45.32
C ALA A 205 6.32 3.65 45.62
N GLU A 206 6.74 4.88 45.30
CA GLU A 206 5.94 6.10 45.50
C GLU A 206 4.75 6.16 44.54
N LEU A 207 4.94 5.82 43.27
CA LEU A 207 3.86 5.75 42.28
C LEU A 207 2.87 4.64 42.65
N MET A 208 3.36 3.49 43.12
CA MET A 208 2.52 2.39 43.61
C MET A 208 1.72 2.75 44.86
N LYS A 209 2.27 3.56 45.78
CA LYS A 209 1.51 4.12 46.91
C LYS A 209 0.37 5.01 46.42
N MET A 210 0.62 5.88 45.42
CA MET A 210 -0.42 6.72 44.82
C MET A 210 -1.52 5.88 44.15
N MET A 211 -1.14 4.89 43.33
CA MET A 211 -2.09 3.97 42.72
C MET A 211 -2.95 3.24 43.77
N THR A 212 -2.32 2.77 44.86
CA THR A 212 -3.01 2.07 45.96
C THR A 212 -3.99 2.98 46.72
N SER A 213 -3.67 4.27 46.87
CA SER A 213 -4.57 5.24 47.52
C SER A 213 -5.90 5.45 46.79
N VAL A 214 -5.90 5.17 45.48
CA VAL A 214 -7.05 5.35 44.58
C VAL A 214 -7.73 4.02 44.26
N LEU A 215 -6.96 2.97 43.95
CA LEU A 215 -7.47 1.66 43.52
C LEU A 215 -7.73 0.70 44.71
N GLY A 216 -7.23 1.02 45.91
CA GLY A 216 -7.20 0.13 47.07
C GLY A 216 -6.07 -0.91 47.00
N GLN A 217 -6.03 -1.81 47.99
CA GLN A 217 -5.04 -2.91 48.00
C GLN A 217 -5.38 -3.97 46.94
N ARG A 218 -4.36 -4.43 46.21
CA ARG A 218 -4.48 -5.53 45.25
C ARG A 218 -4.70 -6.85 46.00
N SER A 219 -5.89 -7.43 45.87
CA SER A 219 -6.32 -8.61 46.63
C SER A 219 -6.05 -9.97 45.94
N GLY A 220 -5.31 -9.99 44.83
CA GLY A 220 -4.99 -11.22 44.07
C GLY A 220 -4.09 -10.97 42.85
N ALA A 221 -3.72 -12.04 42.16
CA ALA A 221 -2.98 -11.95 40.89
C ALA A 221 -3.82 -11.29 39.80
N LEU A 222 -3.15 -10.58 38.90
CA LEU A 222 -3.78 -10.01 37.71
C LEU A 222 -4.16 -11.12 36.73
N ARG A 223 -5.18 -10.86 35.92
CA ARG A 223 -5.61 -11.81 34.88
C ARG A 223 -4.63 -11.78 33.72
N ASP A 224 -4.53 -12.91 33.01
CA ASP A 224 -3.86 -12.95 31.72
C ASP A 224 -4.57 -12.01 30.73
N ALA A 225 -3.80 -11.42 29.81
CA ALA A 225 -4.39 -10.61 28.75
C ALA A 225 -5.25 -11.47 27.84
N VAL A 226 -6.38 -10.92 27.41
CA VAL A 226 -7.15 -11.48 26.30
C VAL A 226 -6.32 -11.23 25.03
N PRO A 227 -6.09 -12.25 24.17
CA PRO A 227 -5.41 -12.05 22.90
C PRO A 227 -6.01 -10.86 22.14
N ASP A 228 -5.16 -9.99 21.59
CA ASP A 228 -5.59 -8.78 20.86
C ASP A 228 -6.44 -9.09 19.63
N ASP A 229 -6.34 -10.33 19.13
CA ASP A 229 -7.00 -10.80 17.92
C ASP A 229 -8.13 -11.78 18.28
N THR A 230 -9.38 -11.41 18.00
CA THR A 230 -10.35 -12.43 17.60
C THR A 230 -9.96 -12.87 16.19
N PRO A 231 -9.77 -14.17 15.92
CA PRO A 231 -9.56 -14.62 14.55
C PRO A 231 -10.81 -14.30 13.74
N ASP A 232 -10.79 -13.19 13.00
CA ASP A 232 -11.69 -13.01 11.87
C ASP A 232 -11.33 -14.13 10.90
N GLN A 233 -12.07 -15.24 10.98
CA GLN A 233 -11.98 -16.34 10.03
C GLN A 233 -12.41 -15.77 8.68
N LEU A 234 -11.43 -15.34 7.89
CA LEU A 234 -11.65 -14.84 6.54
C LEU A 234 -12.08 -16.00 5.65
N GLN A 235 -13.39 -16.26 5.59
CA GLN A 235 -14.02 -16.96 4.48
C GLN A 235 -14.24 -15.98 3.32
N ILE A 236 -13.17 -15.64 2.58
CA ILE A 236 -13.29 -14.95 1.29
C ILE A 236 -13.97 -15.87 0.24
N ASP A 237 -14.12 -17.17 0.55
CA ASP A 237 -14.75 -18.16 -0.32
C ASP A 237 -16.28 -18.03 -0.44
N ASN A 238 -16.93 -17.15 0.35
CA ASN A 238 -18.40 -17.05 0.41
C ASN A 238 -18.95 -15.65 0.06
N VAL A 239 -18.38 -15.00 -0.96
CA VAL A 239 -18.90 -13.74 -1.48
C VAL A 239 -20.18 -13.98 -2.29
N LYS A 240 -21.25 -13.27 -1.95
CA LYS A 240 -22.56 -13.34 -2.62
C LYS A 240 -23.05 -11.96 -3.04
N LEU A 241 -23.71 -11.89 -4.18
CA LEU A 241 -24.33 -10.69 -4.72
C LEU A 241 -25.85 -10.83 -4.64
N TYR A 242 -26.51 -9.80 -4.12
CA TYR A 242 -27.95 -9.70 -4.04
C TYR A 242 -28.44 -8.45 -4.78
N GLN A 243 -29.50 -8.58 -5.56
CA GLN A 243 -30.20 -7.45 -6.18
C GLN A 243 -31.28 -6.94 -5.23
N VAL A 244 -31.40 -5.62 -5.13
CA VAL A 244 -32.44 -4.89 -4.42
C VAL A 244 -33.30 -4.18 -5.45
N SER A 245 -34.54 -4.62 -5.61
CA SER A 245 -35.46 -4.08 -6.62
C SER A 245 -36.85 -3.85 -6.04
N ASP A 246 -37.47 -2.72 -6.39
CA ASP A 246 -38.85 -2.35 -6.04
C ASP A 246 -39.89 -2.69 -7.11
N ALA A 247 -39.48 -3.32 -8.22
CA ALA A 247 -40.30 -3.58 -9.41
C ALA A 247 -41.60 -4.37 -9.14
N SER A 248 -41.68 -5.12 -8.03
CA SER A 248 -42.89 -5.87 -7.63
C SER A 248 -43.93 -5.03 -6.86
N GLY A 249 -43.68 -3.73 -6.63
CA GLY A 249 -44.47 -2.87 -5.74
C GLY A 249 -44.11 -3.03 -4.25
N GLN A 250 -43.25 -4.00 -3.93
CA GLN A 250 -42.56 -4.15 -2.64
C GLN A 250 -41.06 -4.35 -2.91
N LEU A 251 -40.22 -3.68 -2.12
CA LEU A 251 -38.77 -3.82 -2.21
C LEU A 251 -38.33 -5.23 -1.77
N MET A 252 -37.77 -6.01 -2.70
CA MET A 252 -37.30 -7.39 -2.50
C MET A 252 -35.77 -7.45 -2.54
N VAL A 253 -35.16 -8.38 -1.79
CA VAL A 253 -33.71 -8.69 -1.86
C VAL A 253 -33.56 -10.12 -2.36
N GLN A 254 -32.95 -10.32 -3.53
CA GLN A 254 -32.79 -11.63 -4.16
C GLN A 254 -31.32 -11.93 -4.41
N GLU A 255 -30.87 -13.14 -4.06
CA GLU A 255 -29.52 -13.61 -4.42
C GLU A 255 -29.45 -13.78 -5.94
N VAL A 256 -28.50 -13.09 -6.58
CA VAL A 256 -28.32 -13.11 -8.04
C VAL A 256 -27.04 -13.82 -8.46
N ALA A 257 -26.01 -13.86 -7.61
CA ALA A 257 -24.78 -14.58 -7.90
C ALA A 257 -23.99 -14.93 -6.62
N SER A 258 -23.07 -15.86 -6.75
CA SER A 258 -22.00 -16.16 -5.80
C SER A 258 -20.65 -16.14 -6.52
N ASN A 259 -19.55 -15.99 -5.77
CA ASN A 259 -18.17 -15.98 -6.30
C ASN A 259 -17.95 -17.03 -7.41
N PRO A 260 -17.36 -16.66 -8.57
CA PRO A 260 -16.81 -15.34 -8.95
C PRO A 260 -17.87 -14.37 -9.49
N LEU A 261 -17.87 -13.14 -8.98
CA LEU A 261 -18.72 -12.06 -9.48
C LEU A 261 -18.14 -11.44 -10.75
N THR A 262 -18.98 -11.01 -11.68
CA THR A 262 -18.58 -10.28 -12.90
C THR A 262 -19.29 -8.93 -12.96
N GLN A 263 -18.63 -7.91 -13.52
CA GLN A 263 -19.15 -6.53 -13.50
C GLN A 263 -20.50 -6.38 -14.22
N ASP A 264 -20.77 -7.20 -15.23
CA ASP A 264 -22.04 -7.22 -15.98
C ASP A 264 -23.26 -7.60 -15.13
N LEU A 265 -23.05 -8.13 -13.92
CA LEU A 265 -24.10 -8.39 -12.94
C LEU A 265 -24.68 -7.12 -12.31
N LEU A 266 -23.97 -5.98 -12.38
CA LEU A 266 -24.39 -4.70 -11.82
C LEU A 266 -25.10 -3.86 -12.90
N HIS A 267 -26.43 -3.81 -12.86
CA HIS A 267 -27.22 -2.97 -13.75
C HIS A 267 -27.48 -1.59 -13.13
N SER A 268 -27.27 -0.53 -13.91
CA SER A 268 -27.47 0.86 -13.44
C SER A 268 -28.90 1.14 -12.96
N ASP A 269 -29.87 0.31 -13.31
CA ASP A 269 -31.30 0.48 -13.00
C ASP A 269 -31.67 -0.01 -11.59
N ASP A 270 -30.80 -0.72 -10.87
CA ASP A 270 -31.08 -1.28 -9.54
C ASP A 270 -29.96 -0.98 -8.53
N CYS A 271 -30.21 -1.31 -7.26
CA CYS A 271 -29.18 -1.35 -6.21
C CYS A 271 -28.78 -2.80 -5.90
N TYR A 272 -27.54 -3.00 -5.46
CA TYR A 272 -27.00 -4.33 -5.17
C TYR A 272 -26.32 -4.38 -3.81
N ILE A 273 -26.39 -5.51 -3.13
CA ILE A 273 -25.67 -5.80 -1.88
C ILE A 273 -24.65 -6.90 -2.18
N VAL A 274 -23.37 -6.61 -1.92
CA VAL A 274 -22.30 -7.60 -1.90
C VAL A 274 -22.04 -8.01 -0.45
N ASP A 275 -22.25 -9.28 -0.16
CA ASP A 275 -22.10 -9.91 1.14
C ASP A 275 -20.81 -10.73 1.19
N VAL A 276 -19.90 -10.36 2.09
CA VAL A 276 -18.64 -11.05 2.33
C VAL A 276 -18.76 -11.88 3.61
N GLY A 277 -19.75 -12.77 3.66
CA GLY A 277 -19.94 -13.74 4.74
C GLY A 277 -20.12 -13.13 6.13
N GLY A 278 -20.73 -11.95 6.24
CA GLY A 278 -20.90 -11.23 7.51
C GLY A 278 -19.69 -10.46 8.03
N VAL A 279 -18.55 -10.49 7.33
CA VAL A 279 -17.36 -9.67 7.63
C VAL A 279 -17.61 -8.21 7.25
N SER A 280 -18.10 -8.00 6.02
CA SER A 280 -18.48 -6.69 5.51
C SER A 280 -19.60 -6.80 4.49
N LEU A 281 -20.36 -5.72 4.36
CA LEU A 281 -21.38 -5.55 3.34
C LEU A 281 -21.08 -4.30 2.53
N SER A 282 -21.18 -4.39 1.22
CA SER A 282 -21.09 -3.24 0.33
C SER A 282 -22.39 -3.07 -0.44
N VAL A 283 -22.95 -1.87 -0.47
CA VAL A 283 -24.14 -1.55 -1.27
C VAL A 283 -23.73 -0.68 -2.45
N TRP A 284 -24.03 -1.13 -3.66
CA TRP A 284 -23.78 -0.40 -4.89
C TRP A 284 -25.10 0.19 -5.41
N LYS A 285 -25.13 1.51 -5.60
CA LYS A 285 -26.31 2.26 -6.07
C LYS A 285 -26.18 2.55 -7.56
N GLY A 286 -27.00 1.91 -8.39
CA GLY A 286 -27.06 2.22 -9.82
C GLY A 286 -27.46 3.68 -10.08
N LYS A 287 -26.91 4.31 -11.12
CA LYS A 287 -27.20 5.71 -11.48
C LYS A 287 -28.67 5.95 -11.84
N LYS A 288 -29.35 4.93 -12.36
CA LYS A 288 -30.76 4.97 -12.81
C LYS A 288 -31.73 4.32 -11.82
N ALA A 289 -31.22 3.72 -10.75
CA ALA A 289 -32.02 3.17 -9.66
C ALA A 289 -32.96 4.20 -9.05
N THR A 290 -34.10 3.75 -8.51
CA THR A 290 -35.13 4.66 -8.02
C THR A 290 -34.60 5.49 -6.84
N LEU A 291 -35.13 6.70 -6.67
CA LEU A 291 -34.72 7.54 -5.53
C LEU A 291 -35.00 6.84 -4.19
N GLN A 292 -36.04 6.01 -4.12
CA GLN A 292 -36.40 5.24 -2.94
C GLN A 292 -35.39 4.11 -2.66
N GLU A 293 -34.96 3.38 -3.68
CA GLU A 293 -33.89 2.37 -3.57
C GLU A 293 -32.58 3.01 -3.08
N ARG A 294 -32.18 4.12 -3.72
CA ARG A 294 -30.94 4.82 -3.38
C ARG A 294 -30.94 5.39 -1.96
N ARG A 295 -32.06 5.94 -1.49
CA ARG A 295 -32.23 6.48 -0.11
C ARG A 295 -32.24 5.40 0.96
N SER A 296 -32.77 4.22 0.63
CA SER A 296 -32.91 3.13 1.59
C SER A 296 -31.66 2.24 1.70
N ALA A 297 -30.66 2.42 0.83
CA ALA A 297 -29.44 1.59 0.74
C ALA A 297 -28.81 1.23 2.11
N MET A 298 -28.53 2.21 2.97
CA MET A 298 -27.94 1.98 4.30
C MET A 298 -28.87 1.20 5.23
N GLU A 299 -30.16 1.57 5.27
CA GLU A 299 -31.17 0.89 6.08
C GLU A 299 -31.33 -0.58 5.64
N ARG A 300 -31.27 -0.84 4.33
CA ARG A 300 -31.37 -2.20 3.78
C ARG A 300 -30.16 -3.04 4.14
N ALA A 301 -28.95 -2.50 4.10
CA ALA A 301 -27.77 -3.21 4.58
C ALA A 301 -27.90 -3.59 6.06
N VAL A 302 -28.33 -2.66 6.92
CA VAL A 302 -28.55 -2.94 8.35
C VAL A 302 -29.69 -3.96 8.56
N GLY A 303 -30.76 -3.88 7.78
CA GLY A 303 -31.84 -4.87 7.77
C GLY A 303 -31.36 -6.25 7.33
N PHE A 304 -30.47 -6.29 6.34
CA PHE A 304 -29.87 -7.52 5.81
C PHE A 304 -28.98 -8.20 6.86
N ILE A 305 -28.15 -7.45 7.60
CA ILE A 305 -27.37 -7.94 8.75
C ILE A 305 -28.29 -8.66 9.74
N LYS A 306 -29.40 -8.02 10.12
CA LYS A 306 -30.38 -8.61 11.06
C LYS A 306 -31.03 -9.87 10.50
N ALA A 307 -31.44 -9.86 9.23
CA ALA A 307 -32.10 -10.98 8.58
C ALA A 307 -31.19 -12.21 8.45
N LYS A 308 -29.89 -11.99 8.19
CA LYS A 308 -28.87 -13.03 8.11
C LYS A 308 -28.30 -13.45 9.47
N ASN A 309 -28.73 -12.79 10.55
CA ASN A 309 -28.20 -12.99 11.91
C ASN A 309 -26.67 -12.76 11.99
N TYR A 310 -26.16 -11.78 11.24
CA TYR A 310 -24.77 -11.34 11.34
C TYR A 310 -24.53 -10.44 12.54
N PRO A 311 -23.27 -10.31 13.02
CA PRO A 311 -22.95 -9.40 14.11
C PRO A 311 -23.40 -7.96 13.84
N PRO A 312 -23.97 -7.25 14.82
CA PRO A 312 -24.38 -5.84 14.64
C PRO A 312 -23.19 -4.90 14.38
N THR A 313 -21.97 -5.39 14.61
CA THR A 313 -20.68 -4.75 14.34
C THR A 313 -20.20 -4.90 12.89
N THR A 314 -20.89 -5.68 12.04
CA THR A 314 -20.53 -5.84 10.62
C THR A 314 -20.44 -4.47 9.93
N HIS A 315 -19.31 -4.25 9.24
CA HIS A 315 -19.02 -3.03 8.50
C HIS A 315 -19.93 -2.89 7.28
N VAL A 316 -20.38 -1.67 6.99
CA VAL A 316 -21.22 -1.38 5.81
C VAL A 316 -20.62 -0.20 5.04
N GLU A 317 -20.33 -0.43 3.76
CA GLU A 317 -19.97 0.60 2.78
C GLU A 317 -21.15 0.80 1.80
N VAL A 318 -21.49 2.04 1.46
CA VAL A 318 -22.51 2.36 0.45
C VAL A 318 -21.89 3.31 -0.58
N MET A 319 -21.88 2.91 -1.85
CA MET A 319 -21.26 3.64 -2.95
C MET A 319 -22.24 3.84 -4.11
N SER A 320 -22.03 4.90 -4.88
CA SER A 320 -22.74 5.13 -6.14
C SER A 320 -21.96 4.54 -7.32
N GLU A 321 -22.65 4.15 -8.39
CA GLU A 321 -22.03 3.74 -9.65
C GLU A 321 -21.02 4.79 -10.13
N GLY A 322 -19.79 4.36 -10.44
CA GLY A 322 -18.64 5.20 -10.78
C GLY A 322 -17.87 5.77 -9.58
N GLY A 323 -18.32 5.54 -8.35
CA GLY A 323 -17.65 5.93 -7.10
C GLY A 323 -17.15 4.72 -6.30
N GLU A 324 -16.90 3.60 -6.94
CA GLU A 324 -16.59 2.33 -6.26
C GLU A 324 -15.20 2.33 -5.62
N SER A 325 -15.12 1.76 -4.41
CA SER A 325 -13.86 1.59 -3.69
C SER A 325 -12.96 0.53 -4.33
N ALA A 326 -11.65 0.62 -4.13
CA ALA A 326 -10.70 -0.39 -4.64
C ALA A 326 -11.02 -1.79 -4.08
N LEU A 327 -11.43 -1.87 -2.80
CA LEU A 327 -11.85 -3.11 -2.14
C LEU A 327 -13.10 -3.70 -2.80
N PHE A 328 -14.10 -2.87 -3.13
CA PHE A 328 -15.28 -3.34 -3.85
C PHE A 328 -14.94 -3.90 -5.23
N LYS A 329 -14.12 -3.19 -6.01
CA LYS A 329 -13.70 -3.62 -7.36
C LYS A 329 -12.96 -4.96 -7.34
N GLN A 330 -12.23 -5.27 -6.26
CA GLN A 330 -11.53 -6.55 -6.06
C GLN A 330 -12.46 -7.77 -5.88
N LEU A 331 -13.73 -7.56 -5.50
CA LEU A 331 -14.70 -8.64 -5.35
C LEU A 331 -15.22 -9.18 -6.70
N PHE A 332 -14.87 -8.52 -7.81
CA PHE A 332 -15.27 -8.90 -9.17
C PHE A 332 -14.08 -9.42 -9.96
N LYS A 333 -14.29 -10.50 -10.71
CA LYS A 333 -13.29 -11.20 -11.54
C LYS A 333 -12.62 -10.26 -12.55
N SER A 334 -13.37 -9.31 -13.08
CA SER A 334 -12.89 -8.29 -14.00
C SER A 334 -13.69 -7.02 -13.81
N TRP A 335 -13.01 -5.89 -13.62
CA TRP A 335 -13.62 -4.57 -13.50
C TRP A 335 -13.03 -3.62 -14.55
N THR A 336 -13.90 -3.04 -15.37
CA THR A 336 -13.55 -2.12 -16.45
C THR A 336 -14.24 -0.78 -16.24
N GLU A 337 -13.49 0.32 -16.27
CA GLU A 337 -14.10 1.65 -16.16
C GLU A 337 -14.61 2.12 -17.54
N PRO A 338 -15.80 2.74 -17.61
CA PRO A 338 -16.33 3.27 -18.85
C PRO A 338 -15.36 4.28 -19.49
N GLY A 339 -14.83 3.94 -20.68
CA GLY A 339 -13.81 4.72 -21.38
C GLY A 339 -12.48 4.00 -21.59
N LEU A 340 -12.26 2.86 -20.91
CA LEU A 340 -11.10 1.99 -21.07
C LEU A 340 -11.46 0.73 -21.88
N THR A 341 -10.98 0.59 -23.11
CA THR A 341 -11.12 -0.67 -23.87
C THR A 341 -9.98 -1.64 -23.53
N GLN A 342 -10.27 -2.93 -23.40
CA GLN A 342 -9.27 -4.00 -23.38
C GLN A 342 -8.73 -4.25 -24.79
N GLY A 343 -7.43 -4.04 -24.99
CA GLY A 343 -6.67 -4.77 -26.00
C GLY A 343 -5.76 -5.79 -25.29
N LEU A 344 -5.12 -6.66 -26.06
CA LEU A 344 -4.22 -7.73 -25.56
C LEU A 344 -3.31 -7.23 -24.42
N GLY A 345 -3.71 -7.52 -23.18
CA GLY A 345 -2.95 -7.28 -21.95
C GLY A 345 -2.87 -5.85 -21.41
N THR A 346 -3.55 -4.85 -22.00
CA THR A 346 -3.53 -3.46 -21.49
C THR A 346 -4.84 -2.71 -21.77
N THR A 347 -5.23 -1.82 -20.86
CA THR A 347 -6.39 -0.92 -20.97
C THR A 347 -6.05 0.34 -21.77
N TYR A 348 -6.94 0.79 -22.65
CA TYR A 348 -6.74 1.94 -23.55
C TYR A 348 -7.84 2.99 -23.39
N THR A 349 -7.47 4.27 -23.24
CA THR A 349 -8.41 5.41 -23.35
C THR A 349 -8.43 5.95 -24.79
N ARG A 350 -9.61 6.33 -25.30
CA ARG A 350 -9.76 6.91 -26.64
C ARG A 350 -9.93 8.44 -26.58
N GLY A 351 -8.89 9.22 -26.89
CA GLY A 351 -9.09 10.62 -27.31
C GLY A 351 -7.93 11.61 -27.13
N LYS A 352 -7.68 12.37 -28.21
CA LYS A 352 -6.94 13.64 -28.37
C LYS A 352 -5.49 13.73 -27.87
N ILE A 353 -4.60 13.57 -28.85
CA ILE A 353 -3.16 13.83 -28.82
C ILE A 353 -2.89 15.29 -28.42
N ALA A 354 -2.43 15.51 -27.19
CA ALA A 354 -1.63 16.68 -26.84
C ALA A 354 -0.17 16.38 -27.22
N LYS A 355 0.49 17.35 -27.84
CA LYS A 355 1.91 17.26 -28.16
C LYS A 355 2.69 17.25 -26.83
N VAL A 356 3.25 16.10 -26.45
CA VAL A 356 4.04 15.99 -25.22
C VAL A 356 5.38 16.69 -25.46
N ASP A 357 5.60 17.82 -24.79
CA ASP A 357 6.91 18.44 -24.77
C ASP A 357 7.86 17.54 -23.97
N HIS A 358 8.89 17.03 -24.64
CA HIS A 358 9.98 16.31 -23.98
C HIS A 358 10.75 17.31 -23.10
N VAL A 359 10.34 17.42 -21.83
CA VAL A 359 11.17 18.06 -20.80
C VAL A 359 12.44 17.21 -20.71
N LYS A 360 13.60 17.86 -20.86
CA LYS A 360 14.89 17.19 -20.67
C LYS A 360 14.96 16.69 -19.22
N PHE A 361 15.16 15.39 -19.07
CA PHE A 361 15.36 14.71 -17.80
C PHE A 361 16.60 15.29 -17.10
N ASP A 362 16.42 16.05 -16.02
CA ASP A 362 17.52 16.61 -15.23
C ASP A 362 17.85 15.69 -14.04
N VAL A 363 18.97 14.99 -14.18
CA VAL A 363 19.51 14.03 -13.22
C VAL A 363 19.86 14.68 -11.88
N MET A 364 20.28 15.96 -11.89
CA MET A 364 20.70 16.63 -10.66
C MET A 364 19.52 16.84 -9.70
N GLU A 365 18.30 16.93 -10.22
CA GLU A 365 17.08 17.04 -9.42
C GLU A 365 16.67 15.70 -8.79
N LEU A 366 17.03 14.55 -9.38
CA LEU A 366 16.62 13.24 -8.86
C LEU A 366 17.12 12.92 -7.45
N HIS A 367 18.37 13.32 -7.16
CA HIS A 367 18.95 13.16 -5.83
C HIS A 367 18.37 14.15 -4.80
N ALA A 368 17.85 15.29 -5.28
CA ALA A 368 17.22 16.33 -4.46
C ALA A 368 15.72 16.08 -4.26
N GLU A 369 15.06 15.37 -5.19
CA GLU A 369 13.61 15.13 -5.22
C GLU A 369 13.28 13.63 -5.37
N PRO A 370 13.18 12.88 -4.25
CA PRO A 370 12.79 11.46 -4.28
C PRO A 370 11.46 11.19 -4.98
N LYS A 371 10.53 12.15 -4.96
CA LYS A 371 9.25 12.05 -5.68
C LYS A 371 9.46 11.88 -7.18
N LEU A 372 10.36 12.66 -7.78
CA LEU A 372 10.67 12.55 -9.20
C LEU A 372 11.30 11.18 -9.52
N ALA A 373 12.24 10.73 -8.68
CA ALA A 373 12.85 9.40 -8.80
C ALA A 373 11.81 8.27 -8.80
N ALA A 374 10.84 8.32 -7.86
CA ALA A 374 9.74 7.36 -7.76
C ALA A 374 8.81 7.35 -8.99
N HIS A 375 8.45 8.53 -9.52
CA HIS A 375 7.58 8.61 -10.70
C HIS A 375 8.31 8.20 -11.99
N GLU A 376 9.59 8.55 -12.11
CA GLU A 376 10.39 8.21 -13.29
C GLU A 376 10.97 6.80 -13.26
N ARG A 377 11.01 6.17 -12.06
CA ARG A 377 11.57 4.83 -11.78
C ARG A 377 13.05 4.74 -12.11
N MET A 378 13.75 5.78 -11.70
CA MET A 378 15.18 5.96 -11.85
C MET A 378 15.75 6.23 -10.47
N VAL A 379 16.83 5.55 -10.07
CA VAL A 379 17.52 5.83 -8.80
C VAL A 379 18.62 6.88 -8.96
N ASP A 380 19.16 6.97 -10.18
CA ASP A 380 20.18 7.92 -10.66
C ASP A 380 20.10 8.01 -12.20
N ASP A 381 21.19 8.37 -12.88
CA ASP A 381 21.30 8.44 -14.36
C ASP A 381 21.79 7.17 -15.05
N ALA A 382 21.86 6.04 -14.32
CA ALA A 382 22.37 4.78 -14.82
C ALA A 382 23.85 4.85 -15.31
N SER A 383 24.66 5.78 -14.78
CA SER A 383 26.08 5.95 -15.11
C SER A 383 27.06 5.21 -14.18
N GLY A 384 26.56 4.55 -13.15
CA GLY A 384 27.32 3.79 -12.15
C GLY A 384 28.03 2.56 -12.70
N GLU A 385 28.73 1.88 -11.79
CA GLU A 385 29.54 0.70 -12.11
C GLU A 385 28.66 -0.55 -12.19
N VAL A 386 28.93 -1.40 -13.19
CA VAL A 386 28.15 -2.61 -13.47
C VAL A 386 29.06 -3.83 -13.43
N GLU A 387 28.62 -4.85 -12.71
CA GLU A 387 29.20 -6.18 -12.73
C GLU A 387 28.12 -7.20 -13.07
N ILE A 388 28.40 -8.11 -14.01
CA ILE A 388 27.43 -9.10 -14.50
C ILE A 388 28.00 -10.51 -14.35
N TRP A 389 27.19 -11.39 -13.75
CA TRP A 389 27.43 -12.83 -13.68
C TRP A 389 26.30 -13.58 -14.35
N ARG A 390 26.61 -14.76 -14.89
CA ARG A 390 25.65 -15.75 -15.37
C ARG A 390 25.71 -16.99 -14.48
N ILE A 391 24.58 -17.65 -14.32
CA ILE A 391 24.52 -18.96 -13.67
C ILE A 391 24.97 -20.05 -14.63
N GLU A 392 26.01 -20.79 -14.26
CA GLU A 392 26.52 -21.94 -15.01
C GLU A 392 26.83 -23.08 -14.03
N ASN A 393 26.27 -24.27 -14.28
CA ASN A 393 26.40 -25.41 -13.38
C ASN A 393 26.05 -25.07 -11.91
N LEU A 394 25.02 -24.23 -11.73
CA LEU A 394 24.53 -23.72 -10.44
C LEU A 394 25.48 -22.75 -9.69
N GLU A 395 26.57 -22.31 -10.34
CA GLU A 395 27.55 -21.38 -9.79
C GLU A 395 27.58 -20.05 -10.55
N LEU A 396 28.11 -19.00 -9.90
CA LEU A 396 28.32 -17.70 -10.54
C LEU A 396 29.56 -17.70 -11.43
N GLN A 397 29.38 -17.33 -12.70
CA GLN A 397 30.47 -17.10 -13.65
C GLN A 397 30.42 -15.66 -14.17
N GLU A 398 31.55 -14.96 -14.14
CA GLU A 398 31.64 -13.59 -14.65
C GLU A 398 31.38 -13.54 -16.15
N VAL A 399 30.52 -12.62 -16.57
CA VAL A 399 30.28 -12.35 -17.98
C VAL A 399 31.41 -11.46 -18.51
N PRO A 400 31.99 -11.75 -19.69
CA PRO A 400 32.96 -10.87 -20.32
C PRO A 400 32.39 -9.46 -20.57
N ARG A 401 33.16 -8.41 -20.25
CA ARG A 401 32.71 -7.00 -20.39
C ARG A 401 32.31 -6.61 -21.82
N ASN A 402 32.90 -7.24 -22.84
CA ASN A 402 32.56 -6.99 -24.24
C ASN A 402 31.17 -7.55 -24.64
N THR A 403 30.59 -8.44 -23.85
CA THR A 403 29.23 -8.98 -24.06
C THR A 403 28.21 -8.38 -23.10
N TYR A 404 28.57 -7.35 -22.33
CA TYR A 404 27.61 -6.64 -21.48
C TYR A 404 26.48 -6.05 -22.32
N GLY A 405 25.25 -6.22 -21.84
CA GLY A 405 24.03 -5.87 -22.56
C GLY A 405 23.46 -7.01 -23.42
N GLN A 406 24.13 -8.17 -23.54
CA GLN A 406 23.56 -9.33 -24.23
C GLN A 406 23.05 -10.37 -23.22
N PHE A 407 21.73 -10.61 -23.24
CA PHE A 407 21.05 -11.57 -22.36
C PHE A 407 20.37 -12.65 -23.19
N TYR A 408 20.43 -13.89 -22.71
CA TYR A 408 19.87 -15.04 -23.41
C TYR A 408 18.72 -15.65 -22.62
N GLY A 409 17.59 -15.89 -23.29
CA GLY A 409 16.37 -16.41 -22.67
C GLY A 409 16.53 -17.79 -22.04
N GLY A 410 17.58 -18.55 -22.36
CA GLY A 410 17.89 -19.84 -21.72
C GLY A 410 18.79 -19.76 -20.49
N ASP A 411 19.20 -18.56 -20.05
CA ASP A 411 20.10 -18.38 -18.91
C ASP A 411 19.48 -17.47 -17.83
N CYS A 412 20.07 -17.48 -16.63
CA CYS A 412 19.82 -16.50 -15.56
C CYS A 412 21.08 -15.67 -15.28
N TYR A 413 20.89 -14.39 -14.97
CA TYR A 413 21.97 -13.43 -14.73
C TYR A 413 21.77 -12.67 -13.42
N LEU A 414 22.88 -12.38 -12.74
CA LEU A 414 22.95 -11.38 -11.69
C LEU A 414 23.68 -10.14 -12.22
N VAL A 415 23.07 -8.97 -12.06
CA VAL A 415 23.67 -7.69 -12.42
C VAL A 415 23.74 -6.83 -11.16
N LEU A 416 24.95 -6.61 -10.64
CA LEU A 416 25.18 -5.67 -9.56
C LEU A 416 25.49 -4.31 -10.15
N TYR A 417 24.68 -3.33 -9.77
CA TYR A 417 24.85 -1.93 -10.13
C TYR A 417 25.25 -1.14 -8.88
N THR A 418 26.34 -0.39 -8.95
CA THR A 418 26.85 0.44 -7.86
C THR A 418 26.77 1.91 -8.27
N TYR A 419 26.04 2.71 -7.50
CA TYR A 419 25.93 4.15 -7.69
C TYR A 419 26.26 4.92 -6.41
N ASN A 420 26.58 6.20 -6.55
CA ASN A 420 26.91 7.03 -5.40
C ASN A 420 25.74 7.96 -5.05
N ARG A 421 25.33 7.94 -3.79
CA ARG A 421 24.37 8.90 -3.23
C ARG A 421 24.98 9.56 -2.00
N ALA A 422 25.06 10.89 -2.01
CA ALA A 422 25.67 11.67 -0.92
C ALA A 422 27.07 11.15 -0.51
N ASN A 423 27.92 10.82 -1.49
CA ASN A 423 29.26 10.23 -1.32
C ASN A 423 29.31 8.87 -0.61
N LYS A 424 28.19 8.14 -0.57
CA LYS A 424 28.15 6.75 -0.12
C LYS A 424 27.76 5.84 -1.29
N PRO A 425 28.41 4.67 -1.43
CA PRO A 425 28.00 3.70 -2.43
C PRO A 425 26.68 3.05 -2.00
N GLU A 426 25.74 2.98 -2.93
CA GLU A 426 24.49 2.23 -2.85
C GLU A 426 24.48 1.18 -3.97
N TYR A 427 23.70 0.12 -3.78
CA TYR A 427 23.77 -1.08 -4.61
C TYR A 427 22.37 -1.53 -5.04
N ILE A 428 22.23 -1.90 -6.31
CA ILE A 428 21.06 -2.63 -6.82
C ILE A 428 21.53 -3.95 -7.39
N LEU A 429 20.91 -5.05 -6.98
CA LEU A 429 21.15 -6.38 -7.49
C LEU A 429 19.96 -6.84 -8.33
N TYR A 430 20.09 -6.80 -9.64
CA TYR A 430 19.09 -7.34 -10.56
C TYR A 430 19.28 -8.84 -10.76
N MET A 431 18.21 -9.60 -10.60
CA MET A 431 18.11 -11.02 -10.97
C MET A 431 17.34 -11.12 -12.27
N TRP A 432 18.03 -11.17 -13.40
CA TRP A 432 17.40 -11.30 -14.71
C TRP A 432 17.18 -12.79 -15.02
N LEU A 433 15.92 -13.17 -15.23
CA LEU A 433 15.47 -14.55 -15.42
C LEU A 433 14.99 -14.75 -16.85
N GLY A 434 15.73 -15.56 -17.60
CA GLY A 434 15.34 -15.98 -18.95
C GLY A 434 14.07 -16.83 -18.95
N ARG A 435 13.19 -16.61 -19.93
CA ARG A 435 11.91 -17.34 -20.05
C ARG A 435 12.07 -18.86 -20.20
N HIS A 436 13.19 -19.29 -20.79
CA HIS A 436 13.51 -20.70 -21.07
C HIS A 436 14.62 -21.23 -20.15
N ALA A 437 15.02 -20.47 -19.13
CA ALA A 437 15.96 -20.96 -18.13
C ALA A 437 15.34 -22.11 -17.32
N THR A 438 16.15 -23.07 -16.92
CA THR A 438 15.66 -24.24 -16.19
C THR A 438 15.35 -23.89 -14.73
N GLN A 439 14.45 -24.65 -14.11
CA GLN A 439 14.00 -24.34 -12.74
C GLN A 439 15.15 -24.40 -11.71
N ASP A 440 16.12 -25.29 -11.90
CA ASP A 440 17.32 -25.39 -11.09
C ASP A 440 18.23 -24.17 -11.26
N GLU A 441 18.38 -23.62 -12.47
CA GLU A 441 19.13 -22.38 -12.70
C GLU A 441 18.43 -21.15 -12.09
N ILE A 442 17.10 -21.07 -12.20
CA ILE A 442 16.32 -20.00 -11.55
C ILE A 442 16.49 -20.08 -10.02
N THR A 443 16.47 -21.29 -9.47
CA THR A 443 16.66 -21.52 -8.02
C THR A 443 18.09 -21.16 -7.59
N ALA A 444 19.09 -21.57 -8.37
CA ALA A 444 20.49 -21.21 -8.15
C ALA A 444 20.71 -19.70 -8.27
N CYS A 445 20.06 -19.01 -9.20
CA CYS A 445 20.12 -17.55 -9.34
C CYS A 445 19.65 -16.85 -8.07
N ALA A 446 18.50 -17.25 -7.53
CA ALA A 446 17.98 -16.70 -6.27
C ALA A 446 18.92 -16.99 -5.08
N TYR A 447 19.45 -18.21 -4.99
CA TYR A 447 20.40 -18.57 -3.93
C TYR A 447 21.70 -17.75 -4.02
N GLN A 448 22.25 -17.60 -5.22
CA GLN A 448 23.46 -16.81 -5.45
C GLN A 448 23.24 -15.31 -5.24
N ALA A 449 22.03 -14.80 -5.49
CA ALA A 449 21.66 -13.42 -5.16
C ALA A 449 21.77 -13.16 -3.65
N VAL A 450 21.28 -14.09 -2.81
CA VAL A 450 21.42 -14.01 -1.34
C VAL A 450 22.90 -14.04 -0.92
N ASN A 451 23.71 -14.90 -1.54
CA ASN A 451 25.15 -14.96 -1.26
C ASN A 451 25.85 -13.64 -1.60
N LEU A 452 25.53 -13.04 -2.74
CA LEU A 452 26.12 -11.77 -3.16
C LEU A 452 25.64 -10.62 -2.24
N ASP A 453 24.35 -10.56 -1.94
CA ASP A 453 23.75 -9.61 -1.02
C ASP A 453 24.41 -9.66 0.38
N ASN A 454 24.67 -10.86 0.91
CA ASN A 454 25.38 -11.04 2.18
C ASN A 454 26.82 -10.48 2.16
N ARG A 455 27.53 -10.52 1.02
CA ARG A 455 28.88 -9.93 0.90
C ARG A 455 28.86 -8.41 1.06
N TYR A 456 27.72 -7.78 0.78
CA TYR A 456 27.48 -6.36 0.94
C TYR A 456 26.67 -6.05 2.21
N ASN A 457 26.71 -6.94 3.21
CA ASN A 457 25.98 -6.81 4.49
C ASN A 457 24.47 -6.57 4.32
N GLY A 458 23.89 -7.13 3.26
CA GLY A 458 22.49 -6.98 2.95
C GLY A 458 22.07 -5.61 2.41
N ALA A 459 23.01 -4.72 2.11
CA ALA A 459 22.75 -3.40 1.55
C ALA A 459 22.08 -3.38 0.15
N PRO A 460 22.31 -4.35 -0.76
CA PRO A 460 21.71 -4.30 -2.09
C PRO A 460 20.19 -4.36 -2.10
N VAL A 461 19.57 -3.45 -2.84
CA VAL A 461 18.16 -3.55 -3.23
C VAL A 461 18.05 -4.64 -4.29
N GLN A 462 17.27 -5.68 -4.03
CA GLN A 462 17.16 -6.83 -4.94
C GLN A 462 15.97 -6.68 -5.86
N VAL A 463 16.17 -6.77 -7.17
CA VAL A 463 15.12 -6.58 -8.16
C VAL A 463 14.98 -7.84 -9.01
N ARG A 464 13.83 -8.50 -8.94
CA ARG A 464 13.55 -9.64 -9.81
C ARG A 464 13.04 -9.15 -11.15
N VAL A 465 13.76 -9.49 -12.22
CA VAL A 465 13.47 -9.09 -13.59
C VAL A 465 13.20 -10.32 -14.44
N THR A 466 11.98 -10.42 -14.96
CA THR A 466 11.61 -11.45 -15.94
C THR A 466 11.86 -10.95 -17.36
N MET A 467 12.29 -11.85 -18.24
CA MET A 467 12.54 -11.54 -19.65
C MET A 467 11.34 -10.85 -20.31
N GLY A 468 11.54 -9.62 -20.80
CA GLY A 468 10.50 -8.79 -21.42
C GLY A 468 9.88 -7.74 -20.49
N LYS A 469 10.09 -7.85 -19.18
CA LYS A 469 9.61 -6.94 -18.12
C LYS A 469 10.75 -6.18 -17.45
N GLU A 470 11.78 -5.84 -18.22
CA GLU A 470 12.91 -5.07 -17.71
C GLU A 470 12.46 -3.67 -17.23
N PRO A 471 12.77 -3.28 -15.98
CA PRO A 471 12.40 -1.97 -15.46
C PRO A 471 13.22 -0.85 -16.12
N ARG A 472 12.70 0.39 -16.08
CA ARG A 472 13.30 1.54 -16.78
C ARG A 472 14.77 1.74 -16.46
N HIS A 473 15.12 1.72 -15.17
CA HIS A 473 16.51 1.86 -14.75
C HIS A 473 17.41 0.75 -15.32
N PHE A 474 16.94 -0.50 -15.39
CA PHE A 474 17.71 -1.61 -15.98
C PHE A 474 17.99 -1.38 -17.47
N LEU A 475 17.03 -0.84 -18.23
CA LEU A 475 17.23 -0.49 -19.63
C LEU A 475 18.28 0.62 -19.79
N ALA A 476 18.20 1.64 -18.93
CA ALA A 476 19.07 2.81 -18.98
C ALA A 476 20.55 2.47 -18.75
N ILE A 477 20.85 1.48 -17.90
CA ILE A 477 22.22 0.99 -17.63
C ILE A 477 22.96 0.64 -18.92
N PHE A 478 22.26 0.09 -19.92
CA PHE A 478 22.87 -0.35 -21.16
C PHE A 478 22.91 0.72 -22.26
N LYS A 479 22.33 1.90 -22.03
CA LYS A 479 22.31 3.05 -22.95
C LYS A 479 21.85 2.62 -24.35
N GLY A 480 20.73 1.91 -24.37
CA GLY A 480 20.08 1.34 -25.56
C GLY A 480 20.75 0.12 -26.19
N ARG A 481 21.88 -0.34 -25.65
CA ARG A 481 22.61 -1.53 -26.13
C ARG A 481 22.14 -2.83 -25.50
N LEU A 482 20.98 -2.84 -24.86
CA LEU A 482 20.37 -4.06 -24.35
C LEU A 482 19.82 -4.89 -25.51
N ILE A 483 20.31 -6.12 -25.61
CA ILE A 483 19.94 -7.13 -26.59
C ILE A 483 19.48 -8.37 -25.83
N VAL A 484 18.21 -8.75 -26.03
CA VAL A 484 17.60 -9.94 -25.43
C VAL A 484 17.36 -10.97 -26.52
N HIS A 485 18.07 -12.08 -26.45
CA HIS A 485 17.86 -13.25 -27.30
C HIS A 485 16.70 -14.08 -26.75
N GLU A 486 15.76 -14.48 -27.62
CA GLU A 486 14.57 -15.24 -27.21
C GLU A 486 14.95 -16.58 -26.62
N GLY A 487 16.06 -17.20 -27.04
CA GLY A 487 16.55 -18.44 -26.49
C GLY A 487 18.06 -18.60 -26.61
N GLY A 488 18.53 -19.84 -26.52
CA GLY A 488 19.96 -20.14 -26.50
C GLY A 488 20.62 -19.79 -25.17
N THR A 489 21.94 -19.83 -25.16
CA THR A 489 22.79 -19.54 -24.01
C THR A 489 24.01 -18.74 -24.43
N GLY A 490 24.49 -17.87 -23.55
CA GLY A 490 25.76 -17.17 -23.72
C GLY A 490 26.97 -17.94 -23.18
N LYS A 491 26.79 -19.17 -22.69
CA LYS A 491 27.83 -20.02 -22.09
C LYS A 491 29.01 -20.24 -23.05
N PRO A 492 30.27 -20.06 -22.62
CA PRO A 492 31.41 -20.19 -23.52
C PRO A 492 31.52 -21.63 -24.06
N GLY A 493 31.77 -21.76 -25.36
CA GLY A 493 31.96 -23.06 -26.00
C GLY A 493 30.67 -23.82 -26.34
N ILE A 494 29.48 -23.31 -25.97
CA ILE A 494 28.20 -23.86 -26.42
C ILE A 494 27.77 -23.14 -27.70
N VAL A 495 27.63 -23.90 -28.79
CA VAL A 495 27.11 -23.38 -30.06
C VAL A 495 25.59 -23.45 -30.02
N ASN A 496 24.95 -22.28 -30.02
CA ASN A 496 23.50 -22.20 -30.14
C ASN A 496 23.05 -22.77 -31.50
N PRO A 497 21.94 -23.52 -31.56
CA PRO A 497 21.42 -24.06 -32.81
C PRO A 497 21.22 -22.95 -33.84
N ASP A 498 21.71 -23.19 -35.06
CA ASP A 498 21.49 -22.27 -36.17
C ASP A 498 20.08 -22.48 -36.73
N THR A 499 19.18 -21.57 -36.38
CA THR A 499 17.79 -21.58 -36.85
C THR A 499 17.61 -20.84 -38.17
N GLY A 500 18.70 -20.46 -38.85
CA GLY A 500 18.68 -19.66 -40.08
C GLY A 500 18.45 -18.19 -39.79
N ALA A 501 17.40 -17.61 -40.37
CA ALA A 501 17.12 -16.18 -40.23
C ALA A 501 16.72 -15.81 -38.79
N LYS A 502 17.32 -14.75 -38.25
CA LYS A 502 16.98 -14.18 -36.94
C LYS A 502 16.47 -12.76 -37.11
N LEU A 503 15.36 -12.46 -36.46
CA LEU A 503 14.73 -11.14 -36.52
C LEU A 503 14.78 -10.50 -35.13
N PHE A 504 15.27 -9.26 -35.07
CA PHE A 504 15.34 -8.48 -33.84
C PHE A 504 14.52 -7.21 -34.00
N GLN A 505 13.68 -6.92 -33.01
CA GLN A 505 12.91 -5.69 -32.91
C GLN A 505 13.67 -4.71 -32.02
N VAL A 506 14.00 -3.53 -32.54
CA VAL A 506 14.59 -2.40 -31.82
C VAL A 506 13.46 -1.42 -31.53
N ARG A 507 13.12 -1.27 -30.24
CA ARG A 507 11.96 -0.49 -29.80
C ARG A 507 12.36 0.46 -28.68
N GLY A 508 11.96 1.73 -28.80
CA GLY A 508 12.24 2.75 -27.79
C GLY A 508 11.87 4.16 -28.25
N THR A 509 12.21 5.16 -27.44
CA THR A 509 12.10 6.57 -27.83
C THR A 509 13.38 7.36 -27.56
N ASN A 510 14.34 6.80 -26.83
CA ASN A 510 15.64 7.40 -26.51
C ASN A 510 16.62 6.33 -25.98
N GLU A 511 17.84 6.72 -25.66
CA GLU A 511 18.88 5.79 -25.15
C GLU A 511 18.56 5.15 -23.79
N ILE A 512 17.69 5.76 -22.98
CA ILE A 512 17.37 5.25 -21.64
C ILE A 512 16.25 4.20 -21.62
N ASN A 513 15.46 4.08 -22.70
CA ASN A 513 14.35 3.13 -22.78
C ASN A 513 14.35 2.23 -24.02
N THR A 514 15.36 2.36 -24.89
CA THR A 514 15.47 1.50 -26.08
C THR A 514 15.96 0.12 -25.68
N LYS A 515 15.29 -0.92 -26.19
CA LYS A 515 15.74 -2.30 -26.09
C LYS A 515 15.60 -3.03 -27.42
N THR A 516 16.49 -4.01 -27.63
CA THR A 516 16.42 -4.92 -28.76
C THR A 516 16.00 -6.30 -28.27
N THR A 517 14.98 -6.89 -28.90
CA THR A 517 14.49 -8.23 -28.54
C THR A 517 14.40 -9.10 -29.78
N GLU A 518 14.94 -10.32 -29.71
CA GLU A 518 14.76 -11.34 -30.75
C GLU A 518 13.28 -11.76 -30.78
N VAL A 519 12.69 -11.74 -31.97
CA VAL A 519 11.30 -12.11 -32.23
C VAL A 519 11.27 -13.21 -33.29
N PRO A 520 10.16 -13.98 -33.40
CA PRO A 520 10.05 -14.99 -34.45
C PRO A 520 10.28 -14.38 -35.84
N ALA A 521 11.18 -14.98 -36.63
CA ALA A 521 11.56 -14.51 -37.97
C ALA A 521 10.45 -14.78 -39.01
N ARG A 522 9.34 -14.04 -38.88
CA ARG A 522 8.17 -14.08 -39.76
C ARG A 522 7.64 -12.68 -40.02
N ALA A 523 7.02 -12.46 -41.18
CA ALA A 523 6.51 -11.15 -41.57
C ALA A 523 5.52 -10.56 -40.55
N SER A 524 4.69 -11.38 -39.92
CA SER A 524 3.71 -10.93 -38.91
C SER A 524 4.32 -10.42 -37.60
N SER A 525 5.63 -10.60 -37.38
CA SER A 525 6.34 -10.02 -36.23
C SER A 525 6.76 -8.57 -36.46
N LEU A 526 6.68 -8.05 -37.69
CA LEU A 526 7.04 -6.67 -38.00
C LEU A 526 6.03 -5.69 -37.39
N ASN A 527 6.47 -4.45 -37.20
CA ASN A 527 5.65 -3.35 -36.72
C ASN A 527 6.11 -2.04 -37.36
N SER A 528 5.22 -1.31 -38.02
CA SER A 528 5.55 -0.05 -38.70
C SER A 528 6.08 1.03 -37.76
N ASN A 529 5.92 0.90 -36.44
CA ASN A 529 6.39 1.88 -35.47
C ASN A 529 7.85 1.68 -35.03
N ASP A 530 8.49 0.57 -35.38
CA ASP A 530 9.79 0.20 -34.80
C ASP A 530 10.83 -0.08 -35.90
N VAL A 531 12.08 -0.29 -35.49
CA VAL A 531 13.19 -0.71 -36.37
C VAL A 531 13.41 -2.22 -36.20
N PHE A 532 13.72 -2.92 -37.29
CA PHE A 532 14.00 -4.35 -37.26
C PHE A 532 15.34 -4.71 -37.90
N LEU A 533 16.07 -5.64 -37.29
CA LEU A 533 17.29 -6.23 -37.85
C LEU A 533 16.99 -7.68 -38.22
N LEU A 534 17.03 -8.01 -39.52
CA LEU A 534 16.89 -9.37 -40.02
C LEU A 534 18.27 -9.89 -40.43
N LYS A 535 18.86 -10.71 -39.57
CA LYS A 535 20.14 -11.37 -39.81
C LYS A 535 19.91 -12.68 -40.56
N THR A 536 20.55 -12.83 -41.72
CA THR A 536 20.60 -14.07 -42.49
C THR A 536 22.07 -14.49 -42.69
N ASP A 537 22.32 -15.64 -43.29
CA ASP A 537 23.67 -16.12 -43.57
C ASP A 537 24.43 -15.21 -44.54
N GLN A 538 23.71 -14.51 -45.42
CA GLN A 538 24.29 -13.75 -46.53
C GLN A 538 24.31 -12.25 -46.28
N VAL A 539 23.24 -11.73 -45.68
CA VAL A 539 23.04 -10.29 -45.49
C VAL A 539 22.28 -10.01 -44.20
N THR A 540 22.57 -8.86 -43.61
CA THR A 540 21.79 -8.33 -42.50
C THR A 540 20.96 -7.17 -43.01
N TYR A 541 19.63 -7.29 -42.98
CA TYR A 541 18.74 -6.18 -43.35
C TYR A 541 18.42 -5.34 -42.12
N MET A 542 18.40 -4.03 -42.30
CA MET A 542 17.93 -3.06 -41.32
C MET A 542 16.66 -2.43 -41.86
N TRP A 543 15.52 -2.95 -41.43
CA TRP A 543 14.19 -2.54 -41.88
C TRP A 543 13.66 -1.39 -41.01
N TYR A 544 13.27 -0.30 -41.66
CA TYR A 544 12.74 0.90 -41.01
C TYR A 544 11.24 1.03 -41.26
N GLY A 545 10.46 0.82 -40.20
CA GLY A 545 9.03 1.13 -40.20
C GLY A 545 8.78 2.62 -40.44
N LYS A 546 7.64 2.96 -41.06
CA LYS A 546 7.27 4.36 -41.36
C LYS A 546 7.13 5.24 -40.11
N GLY A 547 6.80 4.64 -38.98
CA GLY A 547 6.59 5.30 -37.69
C GLY A 547 7.81 5.27 -36.75
N CYS A 548 8.92 4.65 -37.13
CA CYS A 548 10.10 4.60 -36.27
C CYS A 548 10.77 5.97 -36.10
N SER A 549 11.30 6.20 -34.89
CA SER A 549 12.01 7.42 -34.50
C SER A 549 13.44 7.47 -35.04
N GLY A 550 14.06 8.66 -35.00
CA GLY A 550 15.48 8.81 -35.34
C GLY A 550 16.39 8.04 -34.38
N ASP A 551 16.06 8.03 -33.09
CA ASP A 551 16.83 7.38 -32.04
C ASP A 551 16.81 5.85 -32.18
N GLU A 552 15.66 5.25 -32.51
CA GLU A 552 15.57 3.81 -32.80
C GLU A 552 16.44 3.41 -34.00
N ARG A 553 16.54 4.27 -35.03
CA ARG A 553 17.40 4.01 -36.19
C ARG A 553 18.88 4.05 -35.82
N GLU A 554 19.27 5.00 -34.98
CA GLU A 554 20.65 5.11 -34.53
C GLU A 554 21.02 3.92 -33.65
N MET A 555 20.14 3.54 -32.73
CA MET A 555 20.34 2.36 -31.89
C MET A 555 20.36 1.07 -32.71
N GLY A 556 19.51 0.96 -33.74
CA GLY A 556 19.51 -0.16 -34.66
C GLY A 556 20.84 -0.34 -35.40
N LYS A 557 21.57 0.74 -35.70
CA LYS A 557 22.92 0.64 -36.27
C LYS A 557 23.90 0.08 -35.24
N VAL A 558 23.91 0.65 -34.03
CA VAL A 558 24.81 0.22 -32.94
C VAL A 558 24.62 -1.26 -32.65
N VAL A 559 23.38 -1.70 -32.50
CA VAL A 559 23.05 -3.11 -32.24
C VAL A 559 23.35 -4.00 -33.45
N GLY A 560 23.11 -3.49 -34.67
CA GLY A 560 23.49 -4.18 -35.90
C GLY A 560 24.99 -4.52 -35.96
N ASP A 561 25.85 -3.61 -35.51
CA ASP A 561 27.31 -3.81 -35.46
C ASP A 561 27.73 -4.84 -34.40
N VAL A 562 26.99 -4.95 -33.30
CA VAL A 562 27.20 -5.98 -32.28
C VAL A 562 26.77 -7.36 -32.80
N LEU A 563 25.60 -7.45 -33.47
CA LEU A 563 25.01 -8.71 -33.90
C LEU A 563 25.63 -9.29 -35.18
N SER A 564 26.19 -8.45 -36.05
CA SER A 564 26.70 -8.87 -37.34
C SER A 564 27.86 -8.01 -37.83
N LYS A 565 28.92 -8.67 -38.30
CA LYS A 565 30.04 -8.04 -39.01
C LYS A 565 29.73 -7.78 -40.50
N GLN A 566 28.60 -8.27 -40.99
CA GLN A 566 28.19 -8.06 -42.39
C GLN A 566 27.74 -6.61 -42.61
N ASP A 567 27.77 -6.18 -43.87
CA ASP A 567 27.16 -4.93 -44.29
C ASP A 567 25.64 -4.97 -44.05
N LYS A 568 25.11 -3.86 -43.53
CA LYS A 568 23.69 -3.72 -43.22
C LYS A 568 22.98 -3.08 -44.40
N GLN A 569 22.10 -3.83 -45.06
CA GLN A 569 21.26 -3.28 -46.12
C GLN A 569 20.06 -2.58 -45.50
N ILE A 570 19.97 -1.26 -45.68
CA ILE A 570 18.83 -0.47 -45.23
C ILE A 570 17.62 -0.75 -46.13
N VAL A 571 16.48 -1.05 -45.51
CA VAL A 571 15.22 -1.33 -46.20
C VAL A 571 14.14 -0.44 -45.60
N MET A 572 13.50 0.39 -46.42
CA MET A 572 12.37 1.20 -45.99
C MET A 572 11.08 0.39 -46.09
N GLU A 573 10.15 0.55 -45.13
CA GLU A 573 8.83 -0.07 -45.22
C GLU A 573 8.12 0.27 -46.54
N GLY A 574 7.70 -0.77 -47.26
CA GLY A 574 7.10 -0.69 -48.60
C GLY A 574 8.10 -0.77 -49.76
N GLN A 575 9.40 -0.84 -49.47
CA GLN A 575 10.48 -0.99 -50.46
C GLN A 575 11.29 -2.27 -50.23
N GLU A 576 10.67 -3.29 -49.64
CA GLU A 576 11.36 -4.53 -49.29
C GLU A 576 11.70 -5.37 -50.53
N PRO A 577 12.96 -5.83 -50.68
CA PRO A 577 13.33 -6.72 -51.78
C PRO A 577 12.66 -8.10 -51.63
N PRO A 578 12.44 -8.86 -52.73
CA PRO A 578 11.82 -10.19 -52.64
C PRO A 578 12.53 -11.16 -51.68
N GLN A 579 13.87 -11.11 -51.63
CA GLN A 579 14.69 -11.96 -50.76
C GLN A 579 14.45 -11.68 -49.27
N PHE A 580 14.10 -10.44 -48.90
CA PHE A 580 13.72 -10.10 -47.53
C PHE A 580 12.47 -10.87 -47.10
N TRP A 581 11.45 -10.93 -47.95
CA TRP A 581 10.23 -11.68 -47.65
C TRP A 581 10.46 -13.19 -47.64
N VAL A 582 11.31 -13.71 -48.52
CA VAL A 582 11.68 -15.14 -48.52
C VAL A 582 12.34 -15.51 -47.18
N ALA A 583 13.25 -14.68 -46.67
CA ALA A 583 13.91 -14.90 -45.39
C ALA A 583 12.94 -14.89 -44.18
N LEU A 584 11.78 -14.24 -44.31
CA LEU A 584 10.71 -14.22 -43.29
C LEU A 584 9.62 -15.28 -43.53
N GLY A 585 9.83 -16.24 -44.43
CA GLY A 585 8.84 -17.28 -44.75
C GLY A 585 7.65 -16.78 -45.57
N GLY A 586 7.79 -15.65 -46.26
CA GLY A 586 6.77 -15.03 -47.10
C GLY A 586 6.23 -13.71 -46.55
N LYS A 587 5.47 -13.00 -47.37
CA LYS A 587 4.82 -11.74 -46.98
C LYS A 587 3.50 -12.03 -46.29
N ALA A 588 3.27 -11.41 -45.14
CA ALA A 588 2.04 -11.50 -44.36
C ALA A 588 1.64 -10.13 -43.80
N PRO A 589 0.37 -9.94 -43.39
CA PRO A 589 -0.03 -8.75 -42.65
C PRO A 589 0.75 -8.62 -41.34
N TYR A 590 1.05 -7.38 -40.96
CA TYR A 590 1.76 -7.01 -39.73
C TYR A 590 1.19 -5.71 -39.16
N ALA A 591 1.58 -5.33 -37.94
CA ALA A 591 1.00 -4.18 -37.26
C ALA A 591 1.43 -2.86 -37.91
N GLN A 592 0.47 -2.03 -38.32
CA GLN A 592 0.71 -0.73 -38.97
C GLN A 592 0.02 0.45 -38.29
N ASP A 593 -0.75 0.19 -37.23
CA ASP A 593 -1.45 1.23 -36.49
C ASP A 593 -0.44 2.16 -35.83
N LYS A 594 -0.69 3.47 -35.89
CA LYS A 594 0.17 4.45 -35.21
C LYS A 594 0.19 4.14 -33.72
N ARG A 595 1.39 4.11 -33.14
CA ARG A 595 1.57 4.02 -31.69
C ARG A 595 0.80 5.16 -31.02
N LEU A 596 -0.23 4.81 -30.24
CA LEU A 596 -0.87 5.77 -29.36
C LEU A 596 0.12 6.08 -28.24
N GLU A 597 0.50 7.35 -28.09
CA GLU A 597 1.14 7.81 -26.86
C GLU A 597 0.15 7.53 -25.73
N LYS A 598 0.56 6.64 -24.83
CA LYS A 598 -0.20 6.21 -23.66
C LYS A 598 -0.28 7.40 -22.71
N GLU A 599 -1.47 7.93 -22.46
CA GLU A 599 -1.71 8.52 -21.15
C GLU A 599 -1.60 7.37 -20.16
N VAL A 600 -0.53 7.37 -19.35
CA VAL A 600 -0.39 6.39 -18.27
C VAL A 600 -1.46 6.79 -17.25
N PRO A 601 -2.54 6.00 -17.05
CA PRO A 601 -3.44 6.27 -15.95
C PRO A 601 -2.62 6.28 -14.66
N LEU A 602 -2.70 7.39 -13.92
CA LEU A 602 -2.02 7.53 -12.65
C LEU A 602 -2.72 6.60 -11.65
N HIS A 603 -2.07 5.48 -11.37
CA HIS A 603 -2.51 4.59 -10.30
C HIS A 603 -1.89 5.08 -9.00
N SER A 604 -2.74 5.37 -8.01
CA SER A 604 -2.26 5.70 -6.67
C SER A 604 -1.58 4.48 -6.04
N PRO A 605 -0.43 4.66 -5.38
CA PRO A 605 0.26 3.56 -4.71
C PRO A 605 -0.59 3.02 -3.56
N ARG A 606 -0.47 1.72 -3.29
CA ARG A 606 -1.18 1.02 -2.20
C ARG A 606 -0.19 0.29 -1.33
N LEU A 607 -0.28 0.46 -0.02
CA LEU A 607 0.56 -0.25 0.94
C LEU A 607 -0.24 -1.37 1.59
N PHE A 608 0.37 -2.54 1.73
CA PHE A 608 -0.16 -3.67 2.47
C PHE A 608 0.87 -4.13 3.48
N GLU A 609 0.39 -4.60 4.61
CA GLU A 609 1.17 -5.26 5.64
C GLU A 609 1.02 -6.78 5.47
N CYS A 610 2.14 -7.49 5.43
CA CYS A 610 2.25 -8.93 5.27
C CYS A 610 2.78 -9.53 6.59
N SER A 611 1.91 -10.19 7.34
CA SER A 611 2.22 -10.61 8.72
C SER A 611 1.57 -11.95 9.06
N ASN A 612 2.27 -12.79 9.82
CA ASN A 612 1.74 -14.06 10.36
C ASN A 612 1.50 -14.01 11.88
N GLN A 613 1.63 -12.84 12.49
CA GLN A 613 1.53 -12.62 13.94
C GLN A 613 0.19 -13.08 14.56
N THR A 614 -0.87 -13.20 13.76
CA THR A 614 -2.20 -13.70 14.19
C THR A 614 -2.30 -15.24 14.13
N GLY A 615 -1.18 -15.94 13.92
CA GLY A 615 -1.11 -17.40 13.75
C GLY A 615 -1.39 -17.90 12.32
N GLN A 616 -1.75 -17.01 11.40
CA GLN A 616 -1.92 -17.27 9.96
C GLN A 616 -1.39 -16.06 9.19
N PHE A 617 -0.69 -16.29 8.08
CA PHE A 617 -0.22 -15.21 7.23
C PHE A 617 -1.39 -14.46 6.59
N ARG A 618 -1.33 -13.13 6.64
CA ARG A 618 -2.35 -12.22 6.07
C ARG A 618 -1.68 -11.03 5.41
N MET A 619 -2.32 -10.55 4.35
CA MET A 619 -1.96 -9.31 3.67
C MET A 619 -3.08 -8.29 3.86
N THR A 620 -2.83 -7.23 4.63
CA THR A 620 -3.83 -6.25 5.06
C THR A 620 -3.49 -4.87 4.49
N GLU A 621 -4.44 -4.23 3.81
CA GLU A 621 -4.21 -2.89 3.26
C GLU A 621 -4.10 -1.81 4.33
N VAL A 622 -3.09 -0.94 4.19
CA VAL A 622 -2.84 0.24 5.02
C VAL A 622 -3.24 1.48 4.23
N ALA A 623 -4.35 2.10 4.65
CA ALA A 623 -4.85 3.32 4.02
C ALA A 623 -4.05 4.56 4.46
N GLN A 624 -3.84 5.50 3.52
CA GLN A 624 -3.16 6.78 3.76
C GLN A 624 -1.83 6.58 4.51
N PHE A 625 -0.98 5.75 3.93
CA PHE A 625 0.26 5.34 4.56
C PHE A 625 1.26 6.50 4.63
N THR A 626 2.12 6.40 5.64
CA THR A 626 3.26 7.26 5.93
C THR A 626 4.43 6.37 6.31
N GLN A 627 5.62 6.95 6.51
CA GLN A 627 6.77 6.17 6.99
C GLN A 627 6.50 5.53 8.37
N ASP A 628 5.58 6.08 9.17
CA ASP A 628 5.14 5.53 10.47
C ASP A 628 4.37 4.23 10.39
N ASP A 629 3.86 3.91 9.21
CA ASP A 629 3.13 2.68 8.97
C ASP A 629 4.05 1.53 8.49
N LEU A 630 5.35 1.77 8.27
CA LEU A 630 6.33 0.71 8.03
C LEU A 630 6.74 0.05 9.35
N ASP A 631 6.27 -1.18 9.56
CA ASP A 631 6.49 -1.93 10.79
C ASP A 631 7.79 -2.74 10.74
N GLU A 632 8.73 -2.43 11.64
CA GLU A 632 10.04 -3.09 11.71
C GLU A 632 9.95 -4.59 11.98
N ASP A 633 8.83 -5.08 12.51
CA ASP A 633 8.58 -6.49 12.83
C ASP A 633 7.87 -7.27 11.70
N ASP A 634 7.44 -6.62 10.61
CA ASP A 634 6.67 -7.23 9.51
C ASP A 634 7.29 -6.94 8.12
N VAL A 635 6.73 -7.57 7.08
CA VAL A 635 7.03 -7.27 5.67
C VAL A 635 5.92 -6.37 5.11
N MET A 636 6.26 -5.35 4.34
CA MET A 636 5.30 -4.43 3.73
C MET A 636 5.34 -4.54 2.21
N LEU A 637 4.18 -4.69 1.56
CA LEU A 637 4.03 -4.67 0.12
C LEU A 637 3.53 -3.30 -0.35
N LEU A 638 4.33 -2.56 -1.11
CA LEU A 638 3.92 -1.31 -1.77
C LEU A 638 3.69 -1.58 -3.27
N ASP A 639 2.43 -1.60 -3.70
CA ASP A 639 2.03 -1.72 -5.11
C ASP A 639 1.95 -0.33 -5.76
N THR A 640 2.86 -0.06 -6.70
CA THR A 640 2.92 1.19 -7.49
C THR A 640 2.44 0.99 -8.93
N TRP A 641 1.69 -0.08 -9.17
CA TRP A 641 1.18 -0.55 -10.45
C TRP A 641 2.19 -1.12 -11.43
N GLU A 642 3.28 -0.41 -11.72
CA GLU A 642 4.31 -0.94 -12.64
C GLU A 642 5.37 -1.78 -11.92
N GLU A 643 5.59 -1.53 -10.63
CA GLU A 643 6.55 -2.24 -9.79
C GLU A 643 5.93 -2.48 -8.40
N LEU A 644 6.28 -3.59 -7.77
CA LEU A 644 5.87 -3.92 -6.41
C LEU A 644 7.10 -3.96 -5.52
N PHE A 645 7.08 -3.21 -4.42
CA PHE A 645 8.16 -3.24 -3.43
C PHE A 645 7.76 -4.13 -2.26
N LEU A 646 8.63 -5.07 -1.91
CA LEU A 646 8.60 -5.80 -0.64
C LEU A 646 9.62 -5.16 0.29
N TRP A 647 9.15 -4.28 1.17
CA TRP A 647 9.96 -3.69 2.22
C TRP A 647 10.03 -4.66 3.41
N ILE A 648 11.23 -5.01 3.86
CA ILE A 648 11.48 -6.02 4.89
C ILE A 648 11.99 -5.31 6.14
N GLY A 649 11.18 -5.35 7.21
CA GLY A 649 11.56 -4.84 8.52
C GLY A 649 12.74 -5.60 9.11
N ASN A 650 13.58 -4.93 9.89
CA ASN A 650 14.80 -5.53 10.45
C ASN A 650 14.53 -6.68 11.45
N SER A 651 13.32 -6.75 11.99
CA SER A 651 12.85 -7.78 12.93
C SER A 651 11.79 -8.71 12.31
N ALA A 652 11.48 -8.56 11.02
CA ALA A 652 10.58 -9.44 10.29
C ALA A 652 11.12 -10.88 10.27
N ASN A 653 10.22 -11.86 10.39
CA ASN A 653 10.64 -13.25 10.42
C ASN A 653 10.85 -13.83 9.01
N GLN A 654 11.64 -14.91 8.91
CA GLN A 654 11.99 -15.51 7.62
C GLN A 654 10.77 -16.12 6.91
N ASP A 655 9.85 -16.70 7.68
CA ASP A 655 8.62 -17.30 7.15
C ASP A 655 7.72 -16.22 6.52
N GLU A 656 7.56 -15.07 7.19
CA GLU A 656 6.85 -13.89 6.67
C GLU A 656 7.46 -13.39 5.37
N THR A 657 8.79 -13.35 5.27
CA THR A 657 9.48 -12.90 4.05
C THR A 657 9.19 -13.83 2.87
N GLN A 658 9.24 -15.15 3.10
CA GLN A 658 8.99 -16.15 2.07
C GLN A 658 7.51 -16.19 1.65
N GLU A 659 6.61 -16.11 2.62
CA GLU A 659 5.16 -16.10 2.39
C GLU A 659 4.69 -14.78 1.75
N ALA A 660 5.31 -13.65 2.09
CA ALA A 660 5.03 -12.36 1.46
C ALA A 660 5.34 -12.37 -0.04
N TYR A 661 6.46 -12.96 -0.44
CA TYR A 661 6.80 -13.11 -1.85
C TYR A 661 5.74 -13.96 -2.59
N THR A 662 5.41 -15.12 -2.03
CA THR A 662 4.42 -16.05 -2.63
C THR A 662 3.05 -15.39 -2.75
N SER A 663 2.64 -14.68 -1.70
CA SER A 663 1.37 -13.93 -1.66
C SER A 663 1.36 -12.76 -2.62
N THR A 664 2.49 -12.10 -2.86
CA THR A 664 2.62 -11.01 -3.86
C THR A 664 2.42 -11.52 -5.29
N VAL A 665 3.02 -12.67 -5.62
CA VAL A 665 2.80 -13.32 -6.91
C VAL A 665 1.33 -13.73 -7.07
N GLN A 666 0.71 -14.24 -6.00
CA GLN A 666 -0.72 -14.58 -6.02
C GLN A 666 -1.59 -13.34 -6.17
N TYR A 667 -1.27 -12.25 -5.47
CA TYR A 667 -1.93 -10.95 -5.57
C TYR A 667 -1.95 -10.44 -7.02
N LEU A 668 -0.82 -10.53 -7.75
CA LEU A 668 -0.78 -10.19 -9.17
C LEU A 668 -1.70 -11.08 -10.01
N LYS A 669 -1.67 -12.39 -9.81
CA LYS A 669 -2.48 -13.37 -10.56
C LYS A 669 -3.98 -13.19 -10.35
N THR A 670 -4.40 -12.85 -9.13
CA THR A 670 -5.80 -12.68 -8.77
C THR A 670 -6.27 -11.23 -8.83
N HIS A 671 -5.39 -10.30 -9.23
CA HIS A 671 -5.75 -8.88 -9.28
C HIS A 671 -6.91 -8.67 -10.28
N PRO A 672 -8.00 -7.97 -9.90
CA PRO A 672 -9.22 -7.82 -10.71
C PRO A 672 -8.97 -7.10 -12.06
N ALA A 673 -7.91 -6.31 -12.13
CA ALA A 673 -7.51 -5.63 -13.37
C ALA A 673 -6.74 -6.53 -14.34
N GLY A 674 -6.54 -7.82 -14.03
CA GLY A 674 -5.75 -8.74 -14.85
C GLY A 674 -4.28 -8.30 -14.96
N ARG A 675 -3.66 -8.00 -13.80
CA ARG A 675 -2.25 -7.58 -13.75
C ARG A 675 -1.36 -8.69 -14.31
N ASP A 676 -0.21 -8.28 -14.85
CA ASP A 676 0.75 -9.22 -15.37
C ASP A 676 1.46 -9.95 -14.21
N PRO A 677 1.40 -11.30 -14.13
CA PRO A 677 2.10 -12.06 -13.08
C PRO A 677 3.62 -11.90 -13.12
N GLU A 678 4.17 -11.44 -14.24
CA GLU A 678 5.60 -11.17 -14.44
C GLU A 678 6.01 -9.74 -14.08
N THR A 679 5.10 -8.93 -13.48
CA THR A 679 5.44 -7.58 -12.99
C THR A 679 6.62 -7.65 -12.01
N SER A 680 7.56 -6.70 -12.11
CA SER A 680 8.78 -6.68 -11.30
C SER A 680 8.48 -6.57 -9.79
N ILE A 681 9.16 -7.41 -9.01
CA ILE A 681 9.10 -7.40 -7.54
C ILE A 681 10.48 -6.98 -7.02
N ILE A 682 10.51 -5.94 -6.20
CA ILE A 682 11.71 -5.28 -5.67
C ILE A 682 11.75 -5.47 -4.15
N SER A 683 12.73 -6.23 -3.66
CA SER A 683 12.94 -6.39 -2.23
C SER A 683 13.84 -5.27 -1.70
N VAL A 684 13.35 -4.55 -0.70
CA VAL A 684 14.02 -3.43 -0.03
C VAL A 684 14.15 -3.78 1.45
N LYS A 685 15.30 -3.54 2.07
CA LYS A 685 15.46 -3.73 3.51
C LYS A 685 15.42 -2.40 4.24
N GLN A 686 14.91 -2.42 5.48
CA GLN A 686 14.89 -1.26 6.36
C GLN A 686 16.27 -0.59 6.43
N GLY A 687 16.31 0.72 6.19
CA GLY A 687 17.53 1.54 6.20
C GLY A 687 18.31 1.59 4.88
N TYR A 688 17.92 0.79 3.88
CA TYR A 688 18.51 0.76 2.53
C TYR A 688 17.49 1.14 1.45
N GLU A 689 16.50 1.98 1.79
CA GLU A 689 15.44 2.34 0.87
C GLU A 689 15.90 3.27 -0.26
N PRO A 690 15.68 2.89 -1.55
CA PRO A 690 16.08 3.73 -2.67
C PRO A 690 15.16 4.96 -2.83
N PRO A 691 15.59 6.02 -3.54
CA PRO A 691 14.75 7.17 -3.89
C PRO A 691 13.43 6.76 -4.56
N THR A 692 13.45 5.71 -5.39
CA THR A 692 12.28 5.17 -6.09
C THR A 692 11.22 4.58 -5.16
N PHE A 693 11.60 4.20 -3.94
CA PHE A 693 10.68 3.76 -2.88
C PHE A 693 10.27 4.93 -1.99
N THR A 694 11.25 5.65 -1.43
CA THR A 694 11.01 6.73 -0.46
C THR A 694 10.19 7.88 -1.02
N GLY A 695 10.26 8.12 -2.34
CA GLY A 695 9.45 9.15 -3.02
C GLY A 695 7.94 8.93 -2.97
N TRP A 696 7.47 7.73 -2.66
CA TRP A 696 6.03 7.46 -2.47
C TRP A 696 5.50 7.89 -1.10
N PHE A 697 6.39 8.19 -0.15
CA PHE A 697 6.04 8.62 1.18
C PHE A 697 6.18 10.13 1.30
N ASN A 698 5.15 10.78 1.85
CA ASN A 698 5.24 12.21 2.12
C ASN A 698 6.20 12.47 3.30
N ALA A 699 7.15 13.39 3.09
CA ALA A 699 8.10 13.85 4.11
C ALA A 699 8.90 12.71 4.79
N TRP A 700 9.51 11.85 3.98
CA TRP A 700 10.40 10.79 4.47
C TRP A 700 11.54 11.33 5.34
N ASP A 701 11.69 10.77 6.54
CA ASP A 701 12.80 11.05 7.46
C ASP A 701 13.83 9.91 7.39
N SER A 702 14.98 10.21 6.79
CA SER A 702 16.10 9.25 6.69
C SER A 702 16.71 8.90 8.05
N HIS A 703 16.41 9.67 9.11
CA HIS A 703 16.98 9.48 10.44
C HIS A 703 15.97 8.89 11.44
N LYS A 704 14.77 8.56 10.97
CA LYS A 704 13.70 8.00 11.80
C LYS A 704 14.19 6.84 12.69
N TRP A 705 14.85 5.86 12.07
CA TRP A 705 15.34 4.67 12.77
C TRP A 705 16.76 4.83 13.33
N SER A 706 17.44 5.95 13.03
CA SER A 706 18.78 6.24 13.57
C SER A 706 18.76 7.14 14.81
N GLY A 707 17.61 7.76 15.14
CA GLY A 707 17.50 8.73 16.24
C GLY A 707 16.15 8.78 16.98
N GLY A 708 15.23 7.85 16.75
CA GLY A 708 14.00 7.76 17.54
C GLY A 708 14.30 7.52 19.02
N LEU A 709 13.70 8.31 19.93
CA LEU A 709 13.83 8.08 21.36
C LEU A 709 13.29 6.68 21.67
N SER A 710 14.18 5.80 22.12
CA SER A 710 13.81 4.51 22.68
C SER A 710 12.79 4.71 23.80
N TYR A 711 12.00 3.67 24.09
CA TYR A 711 11.09 3.69 25.22
C TYR A 711 11.82 4.10 26.52
N GLU A 712 13.06 3.64 26.70
CA GLU A 712 13.90 4.00 27.85
C GLU A 712 14.32 5.48 27.83
N GLU A 713 14.63 6.07 26.67
CA GLU A 713 14.93 7.51 26.55
C GLU A 713 13.68 8.37 26.75
N MET A 714 12.51 7.94 26.28
CA MET A 714 11.24 8.61 26.56
C MET A 714 10.89 8.54 28.05
N LYS A 715 11.03 7.36 28.65
CA LYS A 715 10.87 7.14 30.09
C LYS A 715 11.85 7.99 30.89
N SER A 716 13.10 8.11 30.46
CA SER A 716 14.10 8.98 31.10
C SER A 716 13.74 10.47 30.98
N LYS A 717 13.20 10.91 29.83
CA LYS A 717 12.70 12.29 29.65
C LYS A 717 11.43 12.58 30.47
N LEU A 718 10.61 11.57 30.72
CA LEU A 718 9.42 11.66 31.59
C LEU A 718 9.78 11.51 33.06
N GLY A 719 10.92 10.89 33.36
CA GLY A 719 11.37 10.48 34.68
C GLY A 719 12.39 11.43 35.30
N ASP A 720 11.89 12.40 36.06
CA ASP A 720 12.52 12.72 37.33
C ASP A 720 11.47 12.44 38.42
N SER A 721 11.49 11.22 38.97
CA SER A 721 10.56 10.75 40.01
C SER A 721 10.55 11.64 41.26
N ALA A 722 11.57 12.49 41.43
CA ALA A 722 11.68 13.53 42.44
C ALA A 722 10.76 14.75 42.19
N SER A 723 10.32 14.99 40.96
CA SER A 723 9.42 16.11 40.63
C SER A 723 7.95 15.77 40.90
N ALA A 724 7.57 14.50 40.72
CA ALA A 724 6.22 13.99 41.01
C ALA A 724 5.83 14.04 42.50
N THR A 725 6.84 14.12 43.36
CA THR A 725 6.74 14.03 44.83
C THR A 725 6.48 15.36 45.53
N GLN A 726 6.51 16.51 44.84
CA GLN A 726 6.27 17.82 45.47
C GLN A 726 4.80 18.11 45.81
N ILE A 727 3.84 17.32 45.31
CA ILE A 727 2.41 17.58 45.54
C ILE A 727 1.85 16.79 46.75
N THR A 728 2.55 15.74 47.22
CA THR A 728 2.08 14.91 48.34
C THR A 728 2.18 15.61 49.71
N MET A 729 2.84 16.77 49.81
CA MET A 729 2.99 17.50 51.08
C MET A 729 1.87 18.52 51.41
N VAL A 730 0.83 18.67 50.58
CA VAL A 730 -0.25 19.66 50.85
C VAL A 730 -1.62 19.03 51.16
N CYS A 731 -1.82 17.74 50.94
CA CYS A 731 -3.05 17.05 51.34
C CYS A 731 -2.86 16.33 52.69
N GLY A 732 -2.87 17.11 53.78
CA GLY A 732 -3.07 16.56 55.13
C GLY A 732 -4.46 15.91 55.28
N PRO A 733 -4.66 15.02 56.26
CA PRO A 733 -5.86 14.21 56.38
C PRO A 733 -7.07 15.09 56.75
N PHE A 734 -8.05 15.19 55.86
CA PHE A 734 -9.40 15.60 56.25
C PHE A 734 -10.02 14.44 57.03
N ILE A 735 -9.83 14.48 58.35
CA ILE A 735 -10.59 13.67 59.30
C ILE A 735 -12.04 14.14 59.21
N TYR A 736 -12.91 13.28 58.68
CA TYR A 736 -14.35 13.42 58.88
C TYR A 736 -14.66 13.24 60.36
N LEU A 737 -14.91 14.34 61.07
CA LEU A 737 -15.61 14.31 62.34
C LEU A 737 -17.11 14.26 62.03
N VAL A 738 -17.70 13.10 62.32
CA VAL A 738 -19.14 12.92 62.40
C VAL A 738 -19.64 13.67 63.64
N GLN A 739 -20.52 14.64 63.43
CA GLN A 739 -21.60 14.98 64.36
C GLN A 739 -22.83 15.45 63.59
#